data_AF-A0A1V4IR63-F1
#
_entry.id   AF-A0A1V4IR63-F1
#
_cell.length_a   1.000
_cell.length_b   1.000
_cell.length_c   1.000
_cell.angle_alpha   90.00
_cell.angle_beta   90.00
_cell.angle_gamma   90.00
#
_symmetry.space_group_name_H-M   'P 1'
#
loop_
_entity.id
_entity.type
_entity.pdbx_description
1 polymer ?
#
loop_
_entity_poly.entity_id
_entity_poly.type
_entity_poly.pdbx_seq_one_letter_code
_entity_poly.pdbx_strand_id
1 'polypeptide(L)'
;MKIIDLNEKWKFTKINDVKNSNEEIAEFDDIILPHCWNAEDGQSGEGGFYRGQCWYQRKINISEDEIKKNLFLEIGAAGNVSEVYINGQLAGGSKCGFSMYRVALNSFIKCGDNLIAIMVDNSRHEDVYPLMADFTFYGGLYRDVKLIITEAVHFDLLDGSRDGIYLTQNSINENTFEFKVSGRVVNELAKLENVQIKFNLCDKEQKIVLNKTIDIEVEKDSDFELSEQISDIICWQGVENPYLYTLKAELICDKEVYDVRDIEIGFRKIEVTPDKGVVLNGKPVKLNGVSRHQDFGGVGNAITKEHMDLDMSLIKEIGANSIRLSHYQHDDYFYTLCDREGMLVWAEIPFISVPTTTDEENKNAKEQLDKLIKQAYNHSSIYCWGVQNEITIAVENEKIYEKVRELEAIAKELDSSRVTASANIYSVEDESPLNEITDVLGYNLYYGWYYGKMEDLGERLEKFHEARPNIPVLVSEYGVDTNPKFHSYNPTVKDYTEEYQMLFHDNALKTINEKPFVLGGYVWNMFDFGSSNRNEGGEKGKNQKGFVTIDRKIKKDAFYLYKANWSNVPFVHLAGKRFVNRHEALNDITVISNLDTIKLFVNEEFIGEINSNEAIKTLKDVKLALGENIIRAEGYDKAEIIYEDHMIINHVSEVDKSYVYVKVEDKGLVTNWFEKFDLTNVQEVNLKEGYYSTFDTIKELYENEAAKAIFLKYFSHMADSPRMQEMMGVTSIDRMSKISQLNIPKEILPVINRELNEIPKNNITIN
;
A
#
# COMPACT_ATOMS: atom_id res chain seq x y z
N MET A 1 16.06 -17.76 23.89
CA MET A 1 15.19 -18.14 22.76
C MET A 1 15.99 -18.68 21.56
N LYS A 2 15.52 -19.76 20.93
CA LYS A 2 16.02 -20.33 19.67
C LYS A 2 14.94 -20.17 18.60
N ILE A 3 15.29 -19.61 17.44
CA ILE A 3 14.40 -19.46 16.28
C ILE A 3 14.92 -20.38 15.17
N ILE A 4 14.04 -21.16 14.54
CA ILE A 4 14.35 -22.04 13.43
C ILE A 4 13.46 -21.67 12.24
N ASP A 5 14.06 -21.24 11.14
CA ASP A 5 13.32 -21.00 9.90
C ASP A 5 12.80 -22.32 9.32
N LEU A 6 11.51 -22.36 9.04
CA LEU A 6 10.82 -23.51 8.49
C LEU A 6 10.47 -23.32 7.02
N ASN A 7 11.25 -22.58 6.23
CA ASN A 7 10.87 -22.24 4.86
C ASN A 7 11.00 -23.37 3.83
N GLU A 8 11.90 -24.34 4.04
CA GLU A 8 12.11 -25.44 3.06
C GLU A 8 11.13 -26.61 3.25
N LYS A 9 11.21 -27.66 2.41
CA LYS A 9 10.59 -28.98 2.66
C LYS A 9 9.08 -28.95 2.94
N TRP A 10 8.37 -28.01 2.33
CA TRP A 10 6.91 -28.00 2.36
C TRP A 10 6.37 -28.75 1.17
N LYS A 11 5.34 -29.54 1.43
CA LYS A 11 4.48 -30.15 0.41
C LYS A 11 3.27 -29.26 0.23
N PHE A 12 2.97 -28.87 -0.99
CA PHE A 12 1.85 -28.00 -1.32
C PHE A 12 0.85 -28.70 -2.25
N THR A 13 -0.45 -28.48 -2.04
CA THR A 13 -1.47 -28.92 -2.98
C THR A 13 -2.65 -27.95 -3.05
N LYS A 14 -3.19 -27.78 -4.26
CA LYS A 14 -4.48 -27.11 -4.50
C LYS A 14 -5.68 -28.05 -4.29
N ILE A 15 -5.43 -29.34 -4.06
CA ILE A 15 -6.49 -30.32 -3.79
C ILE A 15 -6.97 -30.13 -2.35
N ASN A 16 -8.16 -29.55 -2.21
CA ASN A 16 -8.76 -29.34 -0.91
C ASN A 16 -9.41 -30.63 -0.38
N ASP A 17 -8.68 -31.35 0.47
CA ASP A 17 -9.18 -32.50 1.23
C ASP A 17 -8.85 -32.30 2.72
N VAL A 18 -9.86 -32.37 3.59
CA VAL A 18 -9.70 -32.23 5.05
C VAL A 18 -8.77 -33.29 5.65
N LYS A 19 -8.58 -34.44 4.99
CA LYS A 19 -7.59 -35.45 5.38
C LYS A 19 -6.17 -34.92 5.36
N ASN A 20 -5.88 -33.88 4.57
CA ASN A 20 -4.58 -33.21 4.57
C ASN A 20 -4.24 -32.55 5.93
N SER A 21 -5.18 -32.49 6.88
CA SER A 21 -4.88 -32.07 8.25
C SER A 21 -4.05 -33.10 9.03
N ASN A 22 -4.13 -34.39 8.70
CA ASN A 22 -3.52 -35.48 9.49
C ASN A 22 -2.85 -36.60 8.67
N GLU A 23 -3.25 -36.79 7.42
CA GLU A 23 -2.68 -37.76 6.47
C GLU A 23 -1.71 -37.06 5.53
N GLU A 24 -0.66 -37.76 5.10
CA GLU A 24 0.32 -37.21 4.16
C GLU A 24 -0.34 -36.93 2.80
N ILE A 25 -0.14 -35.71 2.27
CA ILE A 25 -0.70 -35.33 0.97
C ILE A 25 -0.24 -36.33 -0.10
N ALA A 26 -1.19 -36.89 -0.84
CA ALA A 26 -0.92 -37.88 -1.88
C ALA A 26 -0.34 -37.25 -3.17
N GLU A 27 -0.87 -36.10 -3.58
CA GLU A 27 -0.46 -35.35 -4.76
C GLU A 27 -0.03 -33.93 -4.34
N PHE A 28 1.27 -33.66 -4.39
CA PHE A 28 1.85 -32.40 -3.93
C PHE A 28 2.99 -31.94 -4.82
N ASP A 29 3.25 -30.64 -4.76
CA ASP A 29 4.47 -29.98 -5.22
C ASP A 29 5.39 -29.73 -4.02
N ASP A 30 6.69 -29.98 -4.16
CA ASP A 30 7.67 -29.53 -3.18
C ASP A 30 7.96 -28.04 -3.40
N ILE A 31 7.77 -27.24 -2.35
CA ILE A 31 7.93 -25.78 -2.41
C ILE A 31 8.87 -25.26 -1.32
N ILE A 32 9.37 -24.05 -1.53
CA ILE A 32 10.15 -23.27 -0.56
C ILE A 32 9.38 -21.98 -0.30
N LEU A 33 9.27 -21.59 0.97
CA LEU A 33 8.68 -20.33 1.38
C LEU A 33 9.70 -19.18 1.23
N PRO A 34 9.25 -17.95 0.94
CA PRO A 34 7.86 -17.56 0.69
C PRO A 34 7.28 -18.17 -0.59
N HIS A 35 6.00 -18.55 -0.57
CA HIS A 35 5.32 -19.17 -1.72
C HIS A 35 3.93 -18.55 -1.97
N CYS A 36 3.63 -18.30 -3.24
CA CYS A 36 2.37 -17.76 -3.72
C CYS A 36 1.87 -18.60 -4.89
N TRP A 37 0.67 -19.20 -4.75
CA TRP A 37 0.10 -20.00 -5.85
C TRP A 37 -0.53 -19.16 -6.96
N ASN A 38 -0.56 -17.83 -6.77
CA ASN A 38 -1.05 -16.84 -7.71
C ASN A 38 0.06 -16.00 -8.37
N ALA A 39 1.33 -16.44 -8.27
CA ALA A 39 2.47 -15.73 -8.84
C ALA A 39 2.34 -15.46 -10.35
N GLU A 40 1.73 -16.40 -11.09
CA GLU A 40 1.53 -16.31 -12.54
C GLU A 40 0.13 -15.80 -12.90
N ASP A 41 -0.94 -16.50 -12.49
CA ASP A 41 -2.32 -16.16 -12.87
C ASP A 41 -2.80 -14.82 -12.28
N GLY A 42 -2.24 -14.42 -11.14
CA GLY A 42 -2.51 -13.16 -10.48
C GLY A 42 -1.95 -11.91 -11.18
N GLN A 43 -1.10 -12.09 -12.19
CA GLN A 43 -0.45 -11.00 -12.93
C GLN A 43 -0.66 -11.09 -14.46
N SER A 44 -1.28 -12.17 -14.95
CA SER A 44 -1.50 -12.38 -16.39
C SER A 44 -2.72 -11.63 -16.94
N GLY A 45 -3.78 -11.52 -16.12
CA GLY A 45 -5.09 -11.00 -16.52
C GLY A 45 -5.84 -11.91 -17.52
N GLU A 46 -5.44 -13.18 -17.64
CA GLU A 46 -6.10 -14.17 -18.50
C GLU A 46 -6.94 -15.13 -17.66
N GLY A 47 -8.26 -15.13 -17.88
CA GLY A 47 -9.16 -16.12 -17.26
C GLY A 47 -9.42 -15.93 -15.75
N GLY A 48 -8.97 -14.82 -15.16
CA GLY A 48 -9.00 -14.60 -13.71
C GLY A 48 -7.84 -15.30 -13.01
N PHE A 49 -7.87 -15.34 -11.67
CA PHE A 49 -6.88 -16.06 -10.87
C PHE A 49 -7.57 -17.06 -9.93
N TYR A 50 -6.88 -18.15 -9.62
CA TYR A 50 -7.42 -19.16 -8.72
C TYR A 50 -7.60 -18.59 -7.30
N ARG A 51 -8.82 -18.72 -6.78
CA ARG A 51 -9.17 -18.39 -5.40
C ARG A 51 -9.79 -19.59 -4.71
N GLY A 52 -9.22 -20.01 -3.59
CA GLY A 52 -9.71 -21.19 -2.87
C GLY A 52 -8.77 -21.66 -1.77
N GLN A 53 -9.14 -22.79 -1.18
CA GLN A 53 -8.42 -23.45 -0.10
C GLN A 53 -7.31 -24.34 -0.65
N CYS A 54 -6.08 -24.11 -0.18
CA CYS A 54 -4.91 -24.94 -0.47
C CYS A 54 -4.28 -25.43 0.82
N TRP A 55 -3.48 -26.49 0.73
CA TRP A 55 -2.83 -27.12 1.88
C TRP A 55 -1.31 -27.11 1.75
N TYR A 56 -0.64 -26.82 2.85
CA TYR A 56 0.80 -26.95 3.05
C TYR A 56 1.08 -27.98 4.14
N GLN A 57 2.03 -28.89 3.93
CA GLN A 57 2.47 -29.84 4.95
C GLN A 57 3.98 -29.86 5.12
N ARG A 58 4.43 -29.94 6.37
CA ARG A 58 5.83 -30.13 6.73
C ARG A 58 5.94 -31.03 7.95
N LYS A 59 6.90 -31.97 7.93
CA LYS A 59 7.27 -32.74 9.12
C LYS A 59 8.39 -32.02 9.88
N ILE A 60 8.29 -32.00 11.20
CA ILE A 60 9.34 -31.54 12.10
C ILE A 60 9.65 -32.63 13.13
N ASN A 61 10.88 -32.67 13.62
CA ASN A 61 11.27 -33.57 14.70
C ASN A 61 11.55 -32.74 15.94
N ILE A 62 10.90 -33.08 17.06
CA ILE A 62 11.06 -32.44 18.36
C ILE A 62 11.87 -33.37 19.27
N SER A 63 13.01 -32.90 19.77
CA SER A 63 13.86 -33.68 20.67
C SER A 63 13.27 -33.81 22.08
N GLU A 64 13.80 -34.75 22.87
CA GLU A 64 13.43 -34.95 24.28
C GLU A 64 13.71 -33.73 25.17
N ASP A 65 14.61 -32.84 24.75
CA ASP A 65 14.89 -31.60 25.48
C ASP A 65 14.01 -30.45 25.00
N GLU A 66 13.69 -30.38 23.70
CA GLU A 66 12.79 -29.35 23.16
C GLU A 66 11.35 -29.53 23.65
N ILE A 67 10.87 -30.77 23.82
CA ILE A 67 9.49 -31.01 24.32
C ILE A 67 9.26 -30.49 25.75
N LYS A 68 10.32 -30.22 26.51
CA LYS A 68 10.26 -29.65 27.88
C LYS A 68 10.21 -28.11 27.87
N LYS A 69 10.38 -27.49 26.70
CA LYS A 69 10.39 -26.04 26.50
C LYS A 69 9.04 -25.56 25.98
N ASN A 70 8.87 -24.25 25.82
CA ASN A 70 7.70 -23.68 25.14
C ASN A 70 7.98 -23.51 23.65
N LEU A 71 7.04 -23.96 22.82
CA LEU A 71 7.16 -23.98 21.37
C LEU A 71 6.00 -23.23 20.73
N PHE A 72 6.34 -22.35 19.79
CA PHE A 72 5.38 -21.56 19.03
C PHE A 72 5.69 -21.69 17.54
N LEU A 73 4.65 -21.81 16.73
CA LEU A 73 4.76 -21.63 15.29
C LEU A 73 4.41 -20.17 14.97
N GLU A 74 5.36 -19.42 14.42
CA GLU A 74 5.14 -18.07 13.90
C GLU A 74 4.93 -18.16 12.39
N ILE A 75 3.82 -17.61 11.90
CA ILE A 75 3.51 -17.48 10.48
C ILE A 75 3.59 -16.00 10.15
N GLY A 76 4.51 -15.61 9.27
CA GLY A 76 4.75 -14.21 8.94
C GLY A 76 3.58 -13.54 8.22
N ALA A 77 2.89 -14.28 7.35
CA ALA A 77 1.59 -13.94 6.75
C ALA A 77 1.04 -15.13 5.96
N ALA A 78 -0.29 -15.25 5.90
CA ALA A 78 -0.99 -16.25 5.11
C ALA A 78 -2.21 -15.61 4.42
N GLY A 79 -2.14 -15.45 3.10
CA GLY A 79 -3.16 -14.75 2.31
C GLY A 79 -4.37 -15.65 2.00
N ASN A 80 -5.59 -15.42 2.47
CA ASN A 80 -6.05 -14.37 3.41
C ASN A 80 -6.53 -14.92 4.76
N VAL A 81 -7.00 -16.17 4.77
CA VAL A 81 -7.43 -16.90 5.96
C VAL A 81 -6.56 -18.15 6.10
N SER A 82 -6.26 -18.55 7.33
CA SER A 82 -5.45 -19.72 7.59
C SER A 82 -5.90 -20.49 8.82
N GLU A 83 -5.70 -21.80 8.78
CA GLU A 83 -5.89 -22.72 9.90
C GLU A 83 -4.66 -23.63 10.02
N VAL A 84 -4.14 -23.75 11.23
CA VAL A 84 -2.95 -24.54 11.55
C VAL A 84 -3.37 -25.80 12.28
N TYR A 85 -2.96 -26.94 11.73
CA TYR A 85 -3.19 -28.27 12.28
C TYR A 85 -1.86 -28.91 12.65
N ILE A 86 -1.81 -29.52 13.84
CA ILE A 86 -0.65 -30.25 14.34
C ILE A 86 -1.10 -31.67 14.65
N ASN A 87 -0.51 -32.65 13.95
CA ASN A 87 -0.89 -34.06 14.07
C ASN A 87 -2.41 -34.29 13.91
N GLY A 88 -3.08 -33.50 13.05
CA GLY A 88 -4.52 -33.56 12.83
C GLY A 88 -5.40 -32.75 13.77
N GLN A 89 -4.84 -32.08 14.77
CA GLN A 89 -5.59 -31.26 15.71
C GLN A 89 -5.48 -29.78 15.32
N LEU A 90 -6.62 -29.08 15.24
CA LEU A 90 -6.65 -27.63 15.00
C LEU A 90 -6.01 -26.91 16.20
N ALA A 91 -4.88 -26.24 15.95
CA ALA A 91 -4.08 -25.56 16.96
C ALA A 91 -4.32 -24.04 16.99
N GLY A 92 -4.69 -23.44 15.84
CA GLY A 92 -4.94 -22.00 15.74
C GLY A 92 -5.14 -21.55 14.29
N GLY A 93 -5.17 -20.23 14.06
CA GLY A 93 -5.38 -19.66 12.73
C GLY A 93 -5.49 -18.15 12.75
N SER A 94 -5.70 -17.54 11.57
CA SER A 94 -5.95 -16.10 11.46
C SER A 94 -6.76 -15.75 10.21
N LYS A 95 -7.54 -14.67 10.30
CA LYS A 95 -8.24 -14.01 9.19
C LYS A 95 -7.58 -12.68 8.77
N CYS A 96 -6.34 -12.45 9.20
CA CYS A 96 -5.58 -11.22 8.89
C CYS A 96 -4.47 -11.56 7.88
N GLY A 97 -4.78 -11.44 6.59
CA GLY A 97 -3.92 -11.96 5.52
C GLY A 97 -2.54 -11.31 5.37
N PHE A 98 -2.28 -10.21 6.06
CA PHE A 98 -1.06 -9.38 5.93
C PHE A 98 -0.24 -9.26 7.21
N SER A 99 -0.72 -9.87 8.29
CA SER A 99 -0.13 -9.74 9.62
C SER A 99 0.45 -11.07 10.07
N MET A 100 1.50 -10.98 10.88
CA MET A 100 2.06 -12.16 11.55
C MET A 100 1.06 -12.67 12.61
N TYR A 101 1.10 -13.97 12.89
CA TYR A 101 0.45 -14.55 14.06
C TYR A 101 1.23 -15.75 14.59
N ARG A 102 1.02 -16.09 15.86
CA ARG A 102 1.66 -17.23 16.52
C ARG A 102 0.64 -18.23 17.03
N VAL A 103 1.02 -19.50 17.02
CA VAL A 103 0.24 -20.62 17.57
C VAL A 103 1.10 -21.37 18.57
N ALA A 104 0.65 -21.48 19.82
CA ALA A 104 1.31 -22.29 20.84
C ALA A 104 1.16 -23.79 20.50
N LEU A 105 2.26 -24.54 20.56
CA LEU A 105 2.32 -25.90 20.03
C LEU A 105 2.27 -26.98 21.11
N ASN A 106 2.64 -26.67 22.36
CA ASN A 106 2.88 -27.62 23.44
C ASN A 106 1.74 -28.63 23.66
N SER A 107 0.47 -28.21 23.52
CA SER A 107 -0.70 -29.09 23.68
C SER A 107 -0.92 -30.09 22.54
N PHE A 108 -0.24 -29.92 21.41
CA PHE A 108 -0.50 -30.65 20.17
C PHE A 108 0.70 -31.46 19.66
N ILE A 109 1.90 -31.15 20.15
CA ILE A 109 3.16 -31.81 19.76
C ILE A 109 3.50 -32.99 20.67
N LYS A 110 4.32 -33.90 20.13
CA LYS A 110 4.91 -35.04 20.86
C LYS A 110 6.43 -35.08 20.63
N CYS A 111 7.14 -35.81 21.48
CA CYS A 111 8.55 -36.12 21.20
C CYS A 111 8.68 -36.95 19.90
N GLY A 112 9.71 -36.67 19.10
CA GLY A 112 9.93 -37.26 17.79
C GLY A 112 9.19 -36.52 16.68
N ASP A 113 8.69 -37.25 15.69
CA ASP A 113 8.10 -36.67 14.48
C ASP A 113 6.71 -36.10 14.71
N ASN A 114 6.50 -34.89 14.21
CA ASN A 114 5.23 -34.18 14.20
C ASN A 114 4.93 -33.71 12.78
N LEU A 115 3.65 -33.78 12.40
CA LEU A 115 3.16 -33.22 11.14
C LEU A 115 2.53 -31.85 11.40
N ILE A 116 3.03 -30.84 10.72
CA ILE A 116 2.38 -29.53 10.60
C ILE A 116 1.62 -29.53 9.28
N ALA A 117 0.34 -29.19 9.32
CA ALA A 117 -0.47 -28.91 8.15
C ALA A 117 -1.08 -27.51 8.28
N ILE A 118 -1.04 -26.70 7.23
CA ILE A 118 -1.62 -25.36 7.21
C ILE A 118 -2.55 -25.27 6.00
N MET A 119 -3.83 -25.06 6.26
CA MET A 119 -4.79 -24.70 5.23
C MET A 119 -4.76 -23.18 5.06
N VAL A 120 -4.67 -22.72 3.82
CA VAL A 120 -4.70 -21.29 3.48
C VAL A 120 -5.77 -21.06 2.43
N ASP A 121 -6.56 -20.00 2.60
CA ASP A 121 -7.72 -19.69 1.78
C ASP A 121 -7.73 -18.22 1.35
N ASN A 122 -7.72 -17.96 0.05
CA ASN A 122 -7.92 -16.63 -0.53
C ASN A 122 -9.26 -16.49 -1.27
N SER A 123 -10.21 -17.41 -1.07
CA SER A 123 -11.59 -17.25 -1.53
C SER A 123 -12.24 -15.99 -0.95
N ARG A 124 -13.40 -15.62 -1.49
CA ARG A 124 -14.12 -14.45 -1.03
C ARG A 124 -14.85 -14.79 0.27
N HIS A 125 -14.49 -14.07 1.34
CA HIS A 125 -15.16 -14.08 2.64
C HIS A 125 -15.75 -12.69 2.85
N GLU A 126 -17.07 -12.57 3.05
CA GLU A 126 -17.74 -11.27 3.15
C GLU A 126 -17.36 -10.48 4.42
N ASP A 127 -16.75 -11.14 5.40
CA ASP A 127 -16.28 -10.59 6.68
C ASP A 127 -14.75 -10.37 6.73
N VAL A 128 -14.00 -10.62 5.65
CA VAL A 128 -12.52 -10.50 5.64
C VAL A 128 -12.06 -9.52 4.56
N TYR A 129 -11.43 -8.43 5.00
CA TYR A 129 -10.86 -7.44 4.11
C TYR A 129 -9.50 -7.87 3.54
N PRO A 130 -9.15 -7.48 2.29
CA PRO A 130 -9.93 -6.65 1.37
C PRO A 130 -11.07 -7.40 0.67
N LEU A 131 -12.21 -6.72 0.49
CA LEU A 131 -13.40 -7.25 -0.21
C LEU A 131 -13.41 -6.92 -1.70
N MET A 132 -13.04 -5.69 -2.04
CA MET A 132 -12.90 -5.19 -3.41
C MET A 132 -11.73 -4.21 -3.42
N ALA A 133 -10.78 -4.37 -4.34
CA ALA A 133 -9.70 -3.42 -4.55
C ALA A 133 -9.06 -3.65 -5.93
N ASP A 134 -8.25 -2.69 -6.37
CA ASP A 134 -7.54 -2.73 -7.65
C ASP A 134 -6.15 -3.38 -7.56
N PHE A 135 -6.01 -4.46 -6.79
CA PHE A 135 -4.81 -5.28 -6.71
C PHE A 135 -5.18 -6.76 -6.52
N THR A 136 -4.31 -7.67 -6.93
CA THR A 136 -4.57 -9.11 -6.81
C THR A 136 -4.45 -9.59 -5.35
N PHE A 137 -5.43 -10.39 -4.90
CA PHE A 137 -5.43 -11.01 -3.57
C PHE A 137 -4.68 -12.35 -3.59
N TYR A 138 -3.36 -12.24 -3.65
CA TYR A 138 -2.45 -13.38 -3.74
C TYR A 138 -2.60 -14.35 -2.55
N GLY A 139 -2.90 -15.61 -2.85
CA GLY A 139 -2.97 -16.66 -1.84
C GLY A 139 -1.65 -17.40 -1.63
N GLY A 140 -1.39 -17.78 -0.38
CA GLY A 140 -0.20 -18.58 -0.02
C GLY A 140 0.38 -18.27 1.35
N LEU A 141 1.38 -19.06 1.73
CA LEU A 141 2.32 -18.75 2.81
C LEU A 141 3.44 -17.88 2.21
N TYR A 142 3.10 -16.62 1.94
CA TYR A 142 3.94 -15.72 1.14
C TYR A 142 4.97 -14.93 1.97
N ARG A 143 5.06 -15.21 3.29
CA ARG A 143 6.16 -14.79 4.18
C ARG A 143 6.66 -15.99 4.98
N ASP A 144 7.79 -15.79 5.66
CA ASP A 144 8.49 -16.83 6.42
C ASP A 144 7.60 -17.51 7.47
N VAL A 145 7.86 -18.80 7.70
CA VAL A 145 7.31 -19.56 8.84
C VAL A 145 8.47 -19.97 9.74
N LYS A 146 8.32 -19.81 11.06
CA LYS A 146 9.37 -20.08 12.02
C LYS A 146 8.87 -20.92 13.19
N LEU A 147 9.74 -21.79 13.70
CA LEU A 147 9.56 -22.44 14.99
C LEU A 147 10.35 -21.67 16.04
N ILE A 148 9.65 -21.14 17.04
CA ILE A 148 10.23 -20.45 18.19
C ILE A 148 10.24 -21.42 19.36
N ILE A 149 11.41 -21.61 19.96
CA ILE A 149 11.62 -22.44 21.15
C ILE A 149 12.18 -21.54 22.25
N THR A 150 11.45 -21.41 23.34
CA THR A 150 11.81 -20.52 24.46
C THR A 150 11.75 -21.25 25.80
N GLU A 151 12.44 -20.69 26.79
CA GLU A 151 12.41 -21.21 28.16
C GLU A 151 11.02 -21.01 28.80
N ALA A 152 10.84 -21.57 29.99
CA ALA A 152 9.56 -21.51 30.70
C ALA A 152 9.12 -20.08 31.11
N VAL A 153 10.08 -19.17 31.20
CA VAL A 153 9.82 -17.74 31.46
C VAL A 153 10.34 -16.95 30.28
N HIS A 154 9.47 -16.14 29.68
CA HIS A 154 9.78 -15.41 28.46
C HIS A 154 8.96 -14.12 28.35
N PHE A 155 9.40 -13.20 27.50
CA PHE A 155 8.53 -12.09 27.08
C PHE A 155 7.31 -12.65 26.35
N ASP A 156 6.14 -12.05 26.54
CA ASP A 156 4.89 -12.57 25.98
C ASP A 156 4.98 -12.67 24.45
N LEU A 157 4.85 -13.89 23.93
CA LEU A 157 4.88 -14.19 22.50
C LEU A 157 3.48 -14.18 21.89
N LEU A 158 2.42 -14.11 22.70
CA LEU A 158 1.02 -14.19 22.29
C LEU A 158 0.27 -12.85 22.47
N ASP A 159 0.97 -11.77 22.82
CA ASP A 159 0.37 -10.43 22.96
C ASP A 159 -0.04 -9.78 21.62
N GLY A 160 0.35 -10.40 20.51
CA GLY A 160 0.08 -9.95 19.14
C GLY A 160 1.18 -9.09 18.53
N SER A 161 2.19 -8.68 19.33
CA SER A 161 3.36 -7.96 18.85
C SER A 161 4.48 -8.88 18.39
N ARG A 162 5.50 -8.29 17.78
CA ARG A 162 6.71 -9.00 17.38
C ARG A 162 7.58 -9.36 18.57
N ASP A 163 7.85 -8.39 19.45
CA ASP A 163 8.91 -8.51 20.45
C ASP A 163 8.40 -8.85 21.86
N GLY A 164 7.11 -8.66 22.13
CA GLY A 164 6.55 -8.66 23.48
C GLY A 164 6.96 -7.43 24.31
N ILE A 165 7.58 -6.44 23.65
CA ILE A 165 8.14 -5.22 24.23
C ILE A 165 7.79 -4.04 23.34
N TYR A 166 7.35 -2.95 23.95
CA TYR A 166 6.96 -1.69 23.32
C TYR A 166 7.91 -0.59 23.78
N LEU A 167 8.41 0.19 22.83
CA LEU A 167 9.32 1.31 23.07
C LEU A 167 8.61 2.64 22.77
N THR A 168 8.32 3.41 23.82
CA THR A 168 7.66 4.72 23.69
C THR A 168 8.67 5.83 23.98
N GLN A 169 8.57 6.93 23.23
CA GLN A 169 9.46 8.08 23.33
C GLN A 169 8.65 9.38 23.34
N ASN A 170 8.94 10.27 24.29
CA ASN A 170 8.37 11.60 24.34
C ASN A 170 9.51 12.63 24.39
N SER A 171 9.56 13.53 23.41
CA SER A 171 10.53 14.63 23.41
C SER A 171 10.21 15.62 24.54
N ILE A 172 11.20 15.85 25.42
CA ILE A 172 11.16 16.89 26.45
C ILE A 172 11.72 18.20 25.88
N ASN A 173 12.80 18.08 25.10
CA ASN A 173 13.42 19.16 24.32
C ASN A 173 14.15 18.56 23.11
N GLU A 174 14.98 19.35 22.41
CA GLU A 174 15.64 18.98 21.15
C GLU A 174 16.43 17.67 21.18
N ASN A 175 17.11 17.34 22.29
CA ASN A 175 17.99 16.17 22.40
C ASN A 175 17.77 15.34 23.67
N THR A 176 16.65 15.59 24.37
CA THR A 176 16.30 14.91 25.61
C THR A 176 14.90 14.32 25.50
N PHE A 177 14.78 13.04 25.85
CA PHE A 177 13.55 12.27 25.72
C PHE A 177 13.23 11.56 27.04
N GLU A 178 11.94 11.48 27.37
CA GLU A 178 11.44 10.41 28.22
C GLU A 178 11.36 9.15 27.36
N PHE A 179 12.09 8.11 27.77
CA PHE A 179 12.12 6.81 27.12
C PHE A 179 11.47 5.77 28.03
N LYS A 180 10.41 5.15 27.52
CA LYS A 180 9.64 4.14 28.22
C LYS A 180 9.76 2.79 27.51
N VAL A 181 10.01 1.75 28.30
CA VAL A 181 10.04 0.35 27.87
C VAL A 181 8.98 -0.39 28.65
N SER A 182 8.03 -1.01 27.96
CA SER A 182 6.95 -1.77 28.60
C SER A 182 6.67 -3.08 27.89
N GLY A 183 6.07 -4.03 28.59
CA GLY A 183 5.69 -5.31 28.01
C GLY A 183 5.15 -6.26 29.09
N ARG A 184 5.05 -7.53 28.74
CA ARG A 184 4.60 -8.59 29.65
C ARG A 184 5.60 -9.73 29.68
N VAL A 185 5.81 -10.29 30.86
CA VAL A 185 6.53 -11.55 31.06
C VAL A 185 5.54 -12.64 31.42
N VAL A 186 5.68 -13.80 30.79
CA VAL A 186 4.88 -15.01 31.06
C VAL A 186 5.76 -16.02 31.77
N ASN A 187 5.20 -16.67 32.80
CA ASN A 187 5.80 -17.75 33.55
C ASN A 187 4.94 -19.03 33.47
N GLU A 188 5.49 -20.06 32.86
CA GLU A 188 4.86 -21.38 32.72
C GLU A 188 5.28 -22.38 33.82
N LEU A 189 6.08 -21.96 34.81
CA LEU A 189 6.46 -22.78 35.98
C LEU A 189 5.54 -22.53 37.17
N ALA A 190 5.43 -23.55 38.04
CA ALA A 190 4.60 -23.49 39.25
C ALA A 190 5.08 -22.47 40.31
N LYS A 191 6.37 -22.15 40.33
CA LYS A 191 6.97 -21.15 41.21
C LYS A 191 8.28 -20.65 40.61
N LEU A 192 8.50 -19.34 40.66
CA LEU A 192 9.82 -18.73 40.45
C LEU A 192 10.20 -17.85 41.62
N GLU A 193 11.51 -17.71 41.81
CA GLU A 193 12.11 -16.69 42.66
C GLU A 193 13.12 -15.91 41.80
N ASN A 194 13.31 -14.62 42.07
CA ASN A 194 14.34 -13.77 41.44
C ASN A 194 14.26 -13.66 39.90
N VAL A 195 13.21 -12.99 39.41
CA VAL A 195 13.13 -12.60 37.99
C VAL A 195 13.55 -11.15 37.84
N GLN A 196 14.48 -10.89 36.92
CA GLN A 196 14.98 -9.56 36.61
C GLN A 196 14.91 -9.30 35.12
N ILE A 197 14.65 -8.05 34.73
CA ILE A 197 14.85 -7.61 33.35
C ILE A 197 15.96 -6.57 33.34
N LYS A 198 17.00 -6.84 32.55
CA LYS A 198 18.11 -5.91 32.34
C LYS A 198 17.98 -5.24 30.97
N PHE A 199 18.00 -3.92 30.97
CA PHE A 199 17.91 -3.08 29.79
C PHE A 199 19.25 -2.39 29.54
N ASN A 200 19.83 -2.62 28.35
CA ASN A 200 20.98 -1.86 27.87
C ASN A 200 20.60 -1.16 26.55
N LEU A 201 20.52 0.16 26.56
CA LEU A 201 20.40 0.94 25.33
C LEU A 201 21.80 1.31 24.85
N CYS A 202 22.15 0.92 23.64
CA CYS A 202 23.46 1.18 23.03
C CYS A 202 23.33 2.09 21.81
N ASP A 203 24.34 2.94 21.59
CA ASP A 203 24.48 3.70 20.36
C ASP A 203 25.09 2.86 19.22
N LYS A 204 25.29 3.47 18.03
CA LYS A 204 25.86 2.77 16.85
C LYS A 204 27.27 2.24 17.08
N GLU A 205 28.03 2.81 18.02
CA GLU A 205 29.39 2.38 18.40
C GLU A 205 29.37 1.35 19.54
N GLN A 206 28.18 0.85 19.91
CA GLN A 206 27.97 -0.08 21.04
C GLN A 206 28.30 0.52 22.41
N LYS A 207 28.33 1.85 22.52
CA LYS A 207 28.46 2.52 23.81
C LYS A 207 27.11 2.56 24.51
N ILE A 208 27.11 2.18 25.79
CA ILE A 208 25.91 2.15 26.64
C ILE A 208 25.47 3.57 26.98
N VAL A 209 24.22 3.89 26.64
CA VAL A 209 23.51 5.15 26.92
C VAL A 209 22.56 5.00 28.10
N LEU A 210 21.95 3.82 28.25
CA LEU A 210 21.13 3.46 29.41
C LEU A 210 21.51 2.06 29.89
N ASN A 211 21.66 1.88 31.20
CA ASN A 211 21.80 0.58 31.85
C ASN A 211 20.90 0.55 33.08
N LYS A 212 19.87 -0.29 33.05
CA LYS A 212 18.93 -0.45 34.15
C LYS A 212 18.58 -1.92 34.35
N THR A 213 18.24 -2.27 35.58
CA THR A 213 17.71 -3.59 35.92
C THR A 213 16.51 -3.37 36.83
N ILE A 214 15.41 -4.05 36.53
CA ILE A 214 14.21 -4.08 37.36
C ILE A 214 14.00 -5.50 37.86
N ASP A 215 13.59 -5.63 39.12
CA ASP A 215 13.09 -6.87 39.69
C ASP A 215 11.59 -6.97 39.39
N ILE A 216 11.11 -8.13 38.99
CA ILE A 216 9.68 -8.38 38.74
C ILE A 216 9.22 -9.62 39.51
N GLU A 217 8.03 -9.52 40.10
CA GLU A 217 7.33 -10.67 40.65
C GLU A 217 6.39 -11.22 39.57
N VAL A 218 6.59 -12.48 39.22
CA VAL A 218 5.81 -13.16 38.17
C VAL A 218 5.23 -14.44 38.75
N GLU A 219 3.93 -14.44 39.03
CA GLU A 219 3.22 -15.68 39.40
C GLU A 219 2.93 -16.49 38.13
N LYS A 220 2.01 -16.01 37.29
CA LYS A 220 1.69 -16.60 35.98
C LYS A 220 2.10 -15.67 34.84
N ASP A 221 1.73 -14.41 34.96
CA ASP A 221 2.14 -13.34 34.05
C ASP A 221 2.29 -12.05 34.87
N SER A 222 3.07 -11.11 34.33
CA SER A 222 3.30 -9.81 34.98
C SER A 222 3.66 -8.76 33.93
N ASP A 223 2.95 -7.63 33.97
CA ASP A 223 3.31 -6.46 33.17
C ASP A 223 4.53 -5.76 33.81
N PHE A 224 5.42 -5.24 32.98
CA PHE A 224 6.57 -4.46 33.42
C PHE A 224 6.63 -3.12 32.70
N GLU A 225 7.23 -2.14 33.38
CA GLU A 225 7.46 -0.81 32.85
C GLU A 225 8.75 -0.21 33.43
N LEU A 226 9.54 0.41 32.57
CA LEU A 226 10.66 1.28 32.90
C LEU A 226 10.44 2.63 32.20
N SER A 227 10.52 3.74 32.94
CA SER A 227 10.55 5.09 32.36
C SER A 227 11.79 5.83 32.83
N GLU A 228 12.59 6.34 31.89
CA GLU A 228 13.84 7.03 32.17
C GLU A 228 13.99 8.25 31.27
N GLN A 229 14.56 9.33 31.80
CA GLN A 229 14.96 10.47 30.99
C GLN A 229 16.36 10.22 30.42
N ILE A 230 16.50 10.32 29.10
CA ILE A 230 17.78 10.17 28.40
C ILE A 230 18.11 11.48 27.68
N SER A 231 19.35 11.95 27.86
CA SER A 231 19.85 13.21 27.29
C SER A 231 20.99 12.96 26.30
N ASP A 232 21.43 14.00 25.59
CA ASP A 232 22.51 13.94 24.59
C ASP A 232 22.23 12.93 23.45
N ILE A 233 20.95 12.80 23.10
CA ILE A 233 20.49 11.92 22.02
C ILE A 233 20.83 12.51 20.66
N ILE A 234 21.33 11.66 19.76
CA ILE A 234 21.40 11.96 18.33
C ILE A 234 20.06 11.55 17.72
N CYS A 235 19.25 12.54 17.36
CA CYS A 235 17.92 12.28 16.82
C CYS A 235 17.98 11.58 15.45
N TRP A 236 17.02 10.69 15.23
CA TRP A 236 16.67 10.21 13.90
C TRP A 236 16.04 11.36 13.12
N GLN A 237 16.71 11.80 12.06
CA GLN A 237 16.37 12.97 11.24
C GLN A 237 15.98 12.55 9.82
N GLY A 238 15.23 11.46 9.69
CA GLY A 238 14.82 10.91 8.40
C GLY A 238 16.02 10.66 7.50
N VAL A 239 15.87 10.91 6.19
CA VAL A 239 16.91 10.68 5.18
C VAL A 239 18.19 11.49 5.41
N GLU A 240 18.15 12.57 6.20
CA GLU A 240 19.35 13.36 6.52
C GLU A 240 20.28 12.62 7.50
N ASN A 241 19.72 11.94 8.50
CA ASN A 241 20.46 11.18 9.50
C ASN A 241 19.57 10.13 10.17
N PRO A 242 19.43 8.91 9.60
CA PRO A 242 18.66 7.83 10.19
C PRO A 242 19.43 7.18 11.35
N TYR A 243 19.55 7.91 12.46
CA TYR A 243 20.27 7.44 13.64
C TYR A 243 19.41 6.47 14.45
N LEU A 244 19.89 5.26 14.65
CA LEU A 244 19.24 4.21 15.42
C LEU A 244 20.14 3.80 16.59
N TYR A 245 19.51 3.63 17.75
CA TYR A 245 20.05 2.95 18.92
C TYR A 245 19.52 1.52 18.95
N THR A 246 20.15 0.65 19.74
CA THR A 246 19.68 -0.72 19.97
C THR A 246 19.43 -0.92 21.47
N LEU A 247 18.19 -1.25 21.83
CA LEU A 247 17.85 -1.74 23.15
C LEU A 247 18.04 -3.26 23.20
N LYS A 248 18.94 -3.72 24.06
CA LYS A 248 19.03 -5.12 24.48
C LYS A 248 18.29 -5.32 25.79
N ALA A 249 17.17 -6.04 25.76
CA ALA A 249 16.42 -6.45 26.95
C ALA A 249 16.70 -7.93 27.25
N GLU A 250 17.29 -8.21 28.42
CA GLU A 250 17.66 -9.55 28.88
C GLU A 250 16.76 -9.95 30.06
N LEU A 251 15.97 -10.99 29.90
CA LEU A 251 15.17 -11.60 30.97
C LEU A 251 16.02 -12.64 31.70
N ILE A 252 16.24 -12.42 32.99
CA ILE A 252 17.15 -13.18 33.83
C ILE A 252 16.35 -13.86 34.94
N CYS A 253 16.49 -15.18 35.06
CA CYS A 253 15.89 -15.99 36.12
C CYS A 253 17.00 -16.74 36.85
N ASP A 254 17.09 -16.60 38.17
CA ASP A 254 18.11 -17.28 39.00
C ASP A 254 19.56 -17.16 38.48
N LYS A 255 19.89 -15.98 37.91
CA LYS A 255 21.18 -15.60 37.29
C LYS A 255 21.46 -16.19 35.90
N GLU A 256 20.52 -16.89 35.30
CA GLU A 256 20.60 -17.37 33.93
C GLU A 256 19.73 -16.50 33.00
N VAL A 257 20.21 -16.24 31.79
CA VAL A 257 19.46 -15.48 30.78
C VAL A 257 18.51 -16.44 30.06
N TYR A 258 17.20 -16.26 30.26
CA TYR A 258 16.17 -17.09 29.65
C TYR A 258 15.72 -16.55 28.29
N ASP A 259 15.63 -15.22 28.18
CA ASP A 259 15.19 -14.57 26.95
C ASP A 259 15.95 -13.26 26.67
N VAL A 260 16.08 -12.94 25.39
CA VAL A 260 16.76 -11.73 24.92
C VAL A 260 15.96 -11.13 23.76
N ARG A 261 15.81 -9.80 23.77
CA ARG A 261 15.29 -9.00 22.65
C ARG A 261 16.31 -7.92 22.30
N ASP A 262 16.59 -7.78 21.01
CA ASP A 262 17.37 -6.69 20.45
C ASP A 262 16.43 -5.86 19.56
N ILE A 263 16.12 -4.64 19.96
CA ILE A 263 15.11 -3.78 19.32
C ILE A 263 15.75 -2.46 18.94
N GLU A 264 15.69 -2.09 17.67
CA GLU A 264 16.20 -0.80 17.18
C GLU A 264 15.20 0.33 17.45
N ILE A 265 15.68 1.52 17.80
CA ILE A 265 14.86 2.73 17.97
C ILE A 265 15.60 3.99 17.53
N GLY A 266 14.93 4.84 16.77
CA GLY A 266 15.35 6.18 16.41
C GLY A 266 14.54 7.22 17.19
N PHE A 267 15.21 8.02 18.01
CA PHE A 267 14.57 9.08 18.79
C PHE A 267 14.20 10.27 17.90
N ARG A 268 12.94 10.68 17.88
CA ARG A 268 12.44 11.81 17.08
C ARG A 268 11.17 12.39 17.67
N LYS A 269 10.85 13.62 17.27
CA LYS A 269 9.55 14.25 17.45
C LYS A 269 8.97 14.55 16.08
N ILE A 270 7.72 14.13 15.85
CA ILE A 270 6.96 14.50 14.66
C ILE A 270 5.75 15.29 15.10
N GLU A 271 5.53 16.43 14.43
CA GLU A 271 4.34 17.25 14.59
C GLU A 271 3.72 17.43 13.22
N VAL A 272 2.39 17.37 13.14
CA VAL A 272 1.65 17.71 11.93
C VAL A 272 0.74 18.88 12.26
N THR A 273 0.87 19.94 11.48
CA THR A 273 0.14 21.19 11.70
C THR A 273 -0.43 21.68 10.37
N PRO A 274 -1.62 22.32 10.36
CA PRO A 274 -2.21 22.83 9.12
C PRO A 274 -1.36 23.92 8.43
N ASP A 275 -0.58 24.69 9.20
CA ASP A 275 0.22 25.81 8.71
C ASP A 275 1.65 25.43 8.30
N LYS A 276 2.30 24.49 9.01
CA LYS A 276 3.69 24.08 8.72
C LYS A 276 3.80 22.71 8.05
N GLY A 277 2.69 22.00 7.88
CA GLY A 277 2.68 20.62 7.41
C GLY A 277 3.36 19.69 8.41
N VAL A 278 4.20 18.78 7.92
CA VAL A 278 4.97 17.85 8.75
C VAL A 278 6.24 18.52 9.25
N VAL A 279 6.53 18.40 10.54
CA VAL A 279 7.72 18.94 11.20
C VAL A 279 8.44 17.80 11.92
N LEU A 280 9.68 17.51 11.50
CA LEU A 280 10.54 16.47 12.08
C LEU A 280 11.66 17.12 12.90
N ASN A 281 11.65 16.93 14.22
CA ASN A 281 12.60 17.53 15.17
C ASN A 281 12.73 19.05 14.99
N GLY A 282 11.59 19.74 14.81
CA GLY A 282 11.54 21.19 14.59
C GLY A 282 11.85 21.67 13.17
N LYS A 283 12.24 20.79 12.24
CA LYS A 283 12.46 21.13 10.83
C LYS A 283 11.23 20.77 9.97
N PRO A 284 10.66 21.71 9.19
CA PRO A 284 9.60 21.40 8.23
C PRO A 284 10.07 20.40 7.17
N VAL A 285 9.20 19.46 6.82
CA VAL A 285 9.43 18.43 5.81
C VAL A 285 8.25 18.41 4.86
N LYS A 286 8.51 18.67 3.57
CA LYS A 286 7.56 18.36 2.49
C LYS A 286 7.64 16.87 2.20
N LEU A 287 6.49 16.19 2.14
CA LEU A 287 6.43 14.75 1.85
C LEU A 287 6.59 14.52 0.35
N ASN A 288 7.82 14.19 -0.05
CA ASN A 288 8.17 13.73 -1.38
C ASN A 288 8.01 12.21 -1.39
N GLY A 289 6.75 11.79 -1.54
CA GLY A 289 6.32 10.43 -1.27
C GLY A 289 6.06 9.60 -2.52
N VAL A 290 6.25 8.30 -2.38
CA VAL A 290 5.75 7.30 -3.34
C VAL A 290 4.95 6.23 -2.59
N SER A 291 3.93 5.68 -3.23
CA SER A 291 3.28 4.46 -2.74
C SER A 291 4.03 3.23 -3.26
N ARG A 292 3.94 2.10 -2.54
CA ARG A 292 4.57 0.83 -2.94
C ARG A 292 3.68 -0.36 -2.59
N HIS A 293 3.34 -1.20 -3.57
CA HIS A 293 2.73 -2.52 -3.34
C HIS A 293 3.81 -3.60 -3.07
N GLN A 294 3.44 -4.70 -2.39
CA GLN A 294 4.40 -5.74 -1.98
C GLN A 294 4.59 -6.88 -2.99
N ASP A 295 4.30 -6.66 -4.26
CA ASP A 295 4.45 -7.67 -5.31
C ASP A 295 5.64 -7.38 -6.24
N PHE A 296 6.05 -8.43 -6.94
CA PHE A 296 7.12 -8.40 -7.92
C PHE A 296 6.77 -9.29 -9.11
N GLY A 297 7.25 -8.92 -10.30
CA GLY A 297 6.94 -9.63 -11.54
C GLY A 297 7.36 -11.10 -11.49
N GLY A 298 6.41 -12.01 -11.73
CA GLY A 298 6.64 -13.45 -11.83
C GLY A 298 6.64 -14.21 -10.50
N VAL A 299 6.59 -13.52 -9.34
CA VAL A 299 6.56 -14.16 -8.01
C VAL A 299 5.34 -13.74 -7.17
N GLY A 300 4.47 -12.85 -7.69
CA GLY A 300 3.37 -12.30 -6.91
C GLY A 300 3.90 -11.58 -5.67
N ASN A 301 3.29 -11.81 -4.52
CA ASN A 301 3.71 -11.27 -3.23
C ASN A 301 4.70 -12.18 -2.45
N ALA A 302 5.16 -13.28 -3.02
CA ALA A 302 6.20 -14.13 -2.43
C ALA A 302 7.60 -13.53 -2.67
N ILE A 303 7.80 -12.29 -2.20
CA ILE A 303 9.02 -11.52 -2.43
C ILE A 303 10.12 -11.87 -1.42
N THR A 304 11.37 -11.78 -1.84
CA THR A 304 12.54 -12.00 -0.96
C THR A 304 13.06 -10.69 -0.39
N LYS A 305 14.04 -10.77 0.52
CA LYS A 305 14.75 -9.60 1.03
C LYS A 305 15.48 -8.85 -0.07
N GLU A 306 16.03 -9.54 -1.06
CA GLU A 306 16.71 -8.93 -2.21
C GLU A 306 15.73 -8.11 -3.07
N HIS A 307 14.49 -8.57 -3.25
CA HIS A 307 13.45 -7.76 -3.92
C HIS A 307 13.13 -6.49 -3.12
N MET A 308 13.04 -6.61 -1.79
CA MET A 308 12.78 -5.48 -0.90
C MET A 308 13.95 -4.48 -0.87
N ASP A 309 15.19 -4.96 -0.85
CA ASP A 309 16.40 -4.14 -0.93
C ASP A 309 16.46 -3.39 -2.28
N LEU A 310 16.11 -4.07 -3.38
CA LEU A 310 16.04 -3.45 -4.70
C LEU A 310 14.97 -2.35 -4.73
N ASP A 311 13.76 -2.63 -4.24
CA ASP A 311 12.69 -1.64 -4.12
C ASP A 311 13.17 -0.41 -3.35
N MET A 312 13.77 -0.60 -2.17
CA MET A 312 14.30 0.50 -1.35
C MET A 312 15.41 1.27 -2.07
N SER A 313 16.31 0.58 -2.78
CA SER A 313 17.40 1.24 -3.54
C SER A 313 16.85 2.18 -4.62
N LEU A 314 15.79 1.78 -5.32
CA LEU A 314 15.14 2.58 -6.36
C LEU A 314 14.38 3.77 -5.75
N ILE A 315 13.72 3.57 -4.61
CA ILE A 315 13.05 4.63 -3.85
C ILE A 315 14.06 5.65 -3.31
N LYS A 316 15.23 5.22 -2.85
CA LYS A 316 16.30 6.16 -2.45
C LYS A 316 16.87 6.90 -3.64
N GLU A 317 17.07 6.21 -4.77
CA GLU A 317 17.65 6.82 -5.96
C GLU A 317 16.79 7.96 -6.51
N ILE A 318 15.46 7.81 -6.48
CA ILE A 318 14.53 8.87 -6.92
C ILE A 318 14.54 10.08 -5.98
N GLY A 319 15.09 9.96 -4.77
CA GLY A 319 15.14 11.02 -3.76
C GLY A 319 13.89 11.12 -2.88
N ALA A 320 13.04 10.09 -2.85
CA ALA A 320 11.88 10.08 -1.97
C ALA A 320 12.30 10.13 -0.49
N ASN A 321 11.51 10.82 0.34
CA ASN A 321 11.71 10.90 1.79
C ASN A 321 10.55 10.29 2.59
N SER A 322 9.51 9.83 1.89
CA SER A 322 8.32 9.23 2.49
C SER A 322 7.79 8.07 1.64
N ILE A 323 7.20 7.06 2.28
CA ILE A 323 6.60 5.91 1.62
C ILE A 323 5.21 5.67 2.21
N ARG A 324 4.19 5.57 1.34
CA ARG A 324 2.87 5.05 1.71
C ARG A 324 2.83 3.56 1.37
N LEU A 325 2.75 2.73 2.41
CA LEU A 325 2.78 1.28 2.31
C LEU A 325 1.35 0.75 2.19
N SER A 326 0.82 0.91 0.98
CA SER A 326 -0.55 0.60 0.60
C SER A 326 -0.73 -0.84 0.10
N HIS A 327 -1.87 -1.50 0.33
CA HIS A 327 -3.04 -1.09 1.14
C HIS A 327 -3.20 -1.99 2.35
N TYR A 328 -2.09 -2.35 2.98
CA TYR A 328 -2.06 -3.39 3.99
C TYR A 328 -0.73 -3.36 4.74
N GLN A 329 -0.64 -4.10 5.84
CA GLN A 329 0.62 -4.30 6.55
C GLN A 329 1.67 -4.94 5.62
N HIS A 330 2.81 -4.26 5.45
CA HIS A 330 3.97 -4.79 4.73
C HIS A 330 4.85 -5.67 5.61
N ASP A 331 5.83 -6.33 4.98
CA ASP A 331 6.82 -7.15 5.68
C ASP A 331 7.64 -6.29 6.65
N ASP A 332 7.87 -6.83 7.86
CA ASP A 332 8.68 -6.21 8.91
C ASP A 332 10.09 -5.82 8.45
N TYR A 333 10.68 -6.62 7.55
CA TYR A 333 11.97 -6.30 6.96
C TYR A 333 11.90 -4.99 6.16
N PHE A 334 10.80 -4.72 5.45
CA PHE A 334 10.65 -3.48 4.70
C PHE A 334 10.50 -2.27 5.64
N TYR A 335 9.77 -2.39 6.76
CA TYR A 335 9.74 -1.33 7.78
C TYR A 335 11.12 -1.11 8.42
N THR A 336 11.88 -2.19 8.64
CA THR A 336 13.28 -2.10 9.11
C THR A 336 14.16 -1.35 8.10
N LEU A 337 13.99 -1.59 6.80
CA LEU A 337 14.67 -0.79 5.76
C LEU A 337 14.26 0.68 5.84
N CYS A 338 12.97 0.97 6.03
CA CYS A 338 12.49 2.35 6.20
C CYS A 338 13.14 3.05 7.40
N ASP A 339 13.28 2.36 8.55
CA ASP A 339 13.96 2.89 9.74
C ASP A 339 15.41 3.26 9.43
N ARG A 340 16.13 2.33 8.80
CA ARG A 340 17.56 2.45 8.50
C ARG A 340 17.86 3.47 7.42
N GLU A 341 16.93 3.68 6.50
CA GLU A 341 17.09 4.58 5.36
C GLU A 341 16.43 5.94 5.56
N GLY A 342 15.77 6.15 6.71
CA GLY A 342 15.27 7.46 7.07
C GLY A 342 13.93 7.83 6.45
N MET A 343 13.16 6.83 6.01
CA MET A 343 11.88 7.06 5.33
C MET A 343 10.80 7.39 6.36
N LEU A 344 10.00 8.42 6.11
CA LEU A 344 8.73 8.59 6.82
C LEU A 344 7.71 7.61 6.24
N VAL A 345 7.01 6.85 7.08
CA VAL A 345 6.08 5.81 6.63
C VAL A 345 4.65 6.10 7.09
N TRP A 346 3.74 6.06 6.11
CA TRP A 346 2.31 5.83 6.32
C TRP A 346 2.06 4.33 6.12
N ALA A 347 1.72 3.63 7.20
CA ALA A 347 1.30 2.22 7.16
C ALA A 347 -0.22 2.11 7.36
N GLU A 348 -0.90 1.21 6.64
CA GLU A 348 -2.37 1.15 6.65
C GLU A 348 -2.92 -0.28 6.63
N ILE A 349 -4.20 -0.41 7.01
CA ILE A 349 -4.98 -1.66 6.92
C ILE A 349 -5.78 -1.72 5.60
N PRO A 350 -6.19 -2.91 5.13
CA PRO A 350 -6.99 -3.05 3.91
C PRO A 350 -8.49 -2.74 4.11
N PHE A 351 -8.85 -1.77 4.96
CA PHE A 351 -10.21 -1.26 5.02
C PHE A 351 -10.46 -0.33 3.83
N ILE A 352 -10.74 -0.94 2.68
CA ILE A 352 -10.70 -0.31 1.36
C ILE A 352 -11.98 -0.51 0.56
N SER A 353 -12.36 0.52 -0.21
CA SER A 353 -13.45 0.52 -1.19
C SER A 353 -14.85 0.23 -0.65
N VAL A 354 -15.15 -1.01 -0.25
CA VAL A 354 -16.50 -1.40 0.18
C VAL A 354 -16.46 -1.91 1.62
N PRO A 355 -17.31 -1.38 2.52
CA PRO A 355 -17.44 -1.94 3.85
C PRO A 355 -18.18 -3.28 3.79
N THR A 356 -17.83 -4.19 4.69
CA THR A 356 -18.58 -5.42 4.93
C THR A 356 -20.03 -5.13 5.35
N THR A 357 -20.93 -6.00 4.92
CA THR A 357 -22.34 -6.01 5.32
C THR A 357 -22.67 -7.16 6.28
N THR A 358 -21.74 -8.10 6.49
CA THR A 358 -21.94 -9.29 7.35
C THR A 358 -21.22 -9.18 8.69
N ASP A 359 -20.28 -8.25 8.82
CA ASP A 359 -19.57 -7.93 10.07
C ASP A 359 -19.92 -6.50 10.51
N GLU A 360 -21.06 -6.36 11.21
CA GLU A 360 -21.57 -5.06 11.67
C GLU A 360 -20.58 -4.34 12.59
N GLU A 361 -19.90 -5.11 13.45
CA GLU A 361 -18.91 -4.61 14.42
C GLU A 361 -17.53 -4.31 13.79
N ASN A 362 -17.33 -4.59 12.50
CA ASN A 362 -16.07 -4.38 11.78
C ASN A 362 -14.86 -5.07 12.45
N LYS A 363 -15.08 -6.25 13.06
CA LYS A 363 -14.09 -7.04 13.81
C LYS A 363 -12.83 -7.29 13.03
N ASN A 364 -12.93 -7.66 11.75
CA ASN A 364 -11.75 -7.96 10.95
C ASN A 364 -10.85 -6.74 10.72
N ALA A 365 -11.42 -5.57 10.44
CA ALA A 365 -10.64 -4.34 10.28
C ALA A 365 -9.97 -3.92 11.61
N LYS A 366 -10.69 -4.06 12.74
CA LYS A 366 -10.16 -3.80 14.08
C LYS A 366 -9.00 -4.73 14.44
N GLU A 367 -9.14 -6.03 14.15
CA GLU A 367 -8.06 -7.01 14.38
C GLU A 367 -6.84 -6.72 13.49
N GLN A 368 -7.04 -6.37 12.22
CA GLN A 368 -5.93 -5.99 11.34
C GLN A 368 -5.22 -4.71 11.81
N LEU A 369 -5.95 -3.75 12.36
CA LEU A 369 -5.37 -2.53 12.93
C LEU A 369 -4.59 -2.80 14.21
N ASP A 370 -5.15 -3.59 15.12
CA ASP A 370 -4.47 -4.02 16.35
C ASP A 370 -3.15 -4.71 16.03
N LYS A 371 -3.16 -5.66 15.08
CA LYS A 371 -1.96 -6.37 14.65
C LYS A 371 -0.96 -5.44 13.97
N LEU A 372 -1.40 -4.58 13.06
CA LEU A 372 -0.51 -3.63 12.39
C LEU A 372 0.22 -2.76 13.42
N ILE A 373 -0.53 -2.12 14.33
CA ILE A 373 0.05 -1.19 15.31
C ILE A 373 0.97 -1.93 16.27
N LYS A 374 0.56 -3.05 16.84
CA LYS A 374 1.40 -3.80 17.79
C LYS A 374 2.66 -4.38 17.16
N GLN A 375 2.56 -4.92 15.95
CA GLN A 375 3.71 -5.55 15.28
C GLN A 375 4.70 -4.52 14.77
N ALA A 376 4.22 -3.34 14.38
CA ALA A 376 5.05 -2.28 13.83
C ALA A 376 5.32 -1.13 14.81
N TYR A 377 4.93 -1.27 16.07
CA TYR A 377 4.98 -0.20 17.09
C TYR A 377 6.39 0.39 17.27
N ASN A 378 7.40 -0.48 17.23
CA ASN A 378 8.79 -0.09 17.49
C ASN A 378 9.47 0.57 16.27
N HIS A 379 8.85 0.55 15.07
CA HIS A 379 9.43 1.17 13.88
C HIS A 379 9.43 2.70 13.97
N SER A 380 10.63 3.25 13.82
CA SER A 380 10.89 4.68 13.89
C SER A 380 10.62 5.43 12.59
N SER A 381 10.39 4.71 11.50
CA SER A 381 9.98 5.29 10.22
C SER A 381 8.50 5.66 10.25
N ILE A 382 7.68 4.89 10.96
CA ILE A 382 6.24 5.06 10.95
C ILE A 382 5.88 6.34 11.70
N TYR A 383 5.26 7.27 11.00
CA TYR A 383 4.72 8.50 11.58
C TYR A 383 3.19 8.49 11.59
N CYS A 384 2.58 7.62 10.78
CA CYS A 384 1.17 7.68 10.46
C CYS A 384 0.53 6.28 10.34
N TRP A 385 -0.64 6.12 10.95
CA TRP A 385 -1.52 4.95 10.83
C TRP A 385 -2.74 5.27 9.94
N GLY A 386 -2.81 4.65 8.77
CA GLY A 386 -3.95 4.77 7.86
C GLY A 386 -5.09 3.85 8.24
N VAL A 387 -6.28 4.41 8.48
CA VAL A 387 -7.46 3.66 8.92
C VAL A 387 -8.38 3.24 7.78
N GLN A 388 -8.35 3.92 6.63
CA GLN A 388 -9.19 3.60 5.47
C GLN A 388 -8.61 4.14 4.14
N ASN A 389 -8.98 3.48 3.03
CA ASN A 389 -8.75 3.98 1.67
C ASN A 389 -10.02 3.89 0.81
N GLU A 390 -10.46 5.00 0.24
CA GLU A 390 -11.61 5.09 -0.67
C GLU A 390 -12.85 4.31 -0.19
N ILE A 391 -13.04 4.19 1.13
CA ILE A 391 -14.08 3.32 1.71
C ILE A 391 -15.49 3.76 1.31
N THR A 392 -15.58 4.97 0.75
CA THR A 392 -16.81 5.58 0.29
C THR A 392 -17.14 5.37 -1.19
N ILE A 393 -16.35 4.60 -1.94
CA ILE A 393 -16.56 4.40 -3.38
C ILE A 393 -17.96 3.88 -3.72
N ALA A 394 -18.51 3.02 -2.85
CA ALA A 394 -19.86 2.50 -2.96
C ALA A 394 -20.83 3.18 -1.99
N VAL A 395 -20.44 3.29 -0.72
CA VAL A 395 -21.17 3.77 0.48
C VAL A 395 -20.75 5.12 1.07
N GLU A 396 -21.58 6.08 1.46
CA GLU A 396 -21.17 7.17 2.35
C GLU A 396 -22.38 7.54 3.18
N ASN A 397 -22.32 7.22 4.46
CA ASN A 397 -23.39 7.38 5.41
C ASN A 397 -22.83 7.38 6.84
N GLU A 398 -23.68 7.65 7.82
CA GLU A 398 -23.28 7.74 9.22
C GLU A 398 -22.58 6.49 9.74
N LYS A 399 -23.01 5.29 9.32
CA LYS A 399 -22.39 4.02 9.73
C LYS A 399 -20.94 3.92 9.29
N ILE A 400 -20.60 4.47 8.13
CA ILE A 400 -19.20 4.49 7.65
C ILE A 400 -18.39 5.47 8.50
N TYR A 401 -18.94 6.65 8.81
CA TYR A 401 -18.26 7.60 9.69
C TYR A 401 -18.02 7.02 11.09
N GLU A 402 -19.00 6.29 11.65
CA GLU A 402 -18.86 5.56 12.92
C GLU A 402 -17.75 4.52 12.84
N LYS A 403 -17.72 3.67 11.80
CA LYS A 403 -16.66 2.67 11.61
C LYS A 403 -15.27 3.29 11.51
N VAL A 404 -15.14 4.43 10.81
CA VAL A 404 -13.85 5.14 10.69
C VAL A 404 -13.46 5.78 12.03
N ARG A 405 -14.40 6.37 12.77
CA ARG A 405 -14.15 6.90 14.14
C ARG A 405 -13.72 5.81 15.11
N GLU A 406 -14.32 4.63 15.04
CA GLU A 406 -13.92 3.50 15.88
C GLU A 406 -12.49 3.04 15.60
N LEU A 407 -12.10 2.95 14.32
CA LEU A 407 -10.74 2.60 13.94
C LEU A 407 -9.72 3.68 14.35
N GLU A 408 -10.07 4.96 14.19
CA GLU A 408 -9.25 6.07 14.66
C GLU A 408 -9.05 6.03 16.18
N ALA A 409 -10.12 5.83 16.94
CA ALA A 409 -10.06 5.72 18.39
C ALA A 409 -9.19 4.54 18.86
N ILE A 410 -9.31 3.38 18.20
CA ILE A 410 -8.44 2.22 18.48
C ILE A 410 -6.99 2.54 18.17
N ALA A 411 -6.70 3.21 17.06
CA ALA A 411 -5.34 3.62 16.73
C ALA A 411 -4.75 4.54 17.80
N LYS A 412 -5.54 5.50 18.31
CA LYS A 412 -5.12 6.40 19.39
C LYS A 412 -4.98 5.72 20.76
N GLU A 413 -5.82 4.73 21.04
CA GLU A 413 -5.74 3.92 22.26
C GLU A 413 -4.45 3.08 22.28
N LEU A 414 -4.14 2.42 21.16
CA LEU A 414 -2.95 1.59 21.02
C LEU A 414 -1.68 2.42 20.88
N ASP A 415 -1.74 3.56 20.18
CA ASP A 415 -0.59 4.42 19.92
C ASP A 415 -0.97 5.89 19.72
N SER A 416 -1.04 6.62 20.82
CA SER A 416 -1.24 8.08 20.82
C SER A 416 -0.01 8.88 20.38
N SER A 417 1.15 8.25 20.19
CA SER A 417 2.39 8.94 19.81
C SER A 417 2.50 9.23 18.29
N ARG A 418 1.60 8.66 17.49
CA ARG A 418 1.56 8.81 16.03
C ARG A 418 0.24 9.40 15.56
N VAL A 419 0.26 9.98 14.36
CA VAL A 419 -0.93 10.55 13.74
C VAL A 419 -1.76 9.49 13.03
N THR A 420 -3.07 9.71 12.92
CA THR A 420 -3.97 8.88 12.11
C THR A 420 -4.23 9.53 10.76
N ALA A 421 -4.47 8.73 9.72
CA ALA A 421 -4.83 9.25 8.40
C ALA A 421 -5.92 8.46 7.68
N SER A 422 -6.56 9.15 6.75
CA SER A 422 -7.55 8.62 5.83
C SER A 422 -7.19 8.98 4.39
N ALA A 423 -7.44 8.09 3.43
CA ALA A 423 -7.31 8.39 2.00
C ALA A 423 -8.69 8.39 1.34
N ASN A 424 -9.23 9.57 1.05
CA ASN A 424 -10.55 9.73 0.45
C ASN A 424 -10.51 9.59 -1.08
N ILE A 425 -11.57 9.01 -1.63
CA ILE A 425 -11.83 9.09 -3.07
C ILE A 425 -12.18 10.55 -3.44
N TYR A 426 -11.83 10.96 -4.66
CA TYR A 426 -12.01 12.32 -5.17
C TYR A 426 -13.41 12.94 -4.97
N SER A 427 -14.44 12.10 -4.94
CA SER A 427 -15.86 12.50 -4.86
C SER A 427 -16.34 12.80 -3.45
N VAL A 428 -15.53 12.57 -2.41
CA VAL A 428 -15.89 13.00 -1.05
C VAL A 428 -15.88 14.53 -1.02
N GLU A 429 -17.05 15.09 -0.74
CA GLU A 429 -17.29 16.54 -0.67
C GLU A 429 -16.39 17.20 0.39
N ASP A 430 -16.07 18.47 0.17
CA ASP A 430 -15.13 19.21 1.04
C ASP A 430 -15.67 19.37 2.47
N GLU A 431 -17.00 19.45 2.63
CA GLU A 431 -17.68 19.53 3.92
C GLU A 431 -17.99 18.18 4.56
N SER A 432 -17.66 17.04 3.94
CA SER A 432 -17.99 15.71 4.50
C SER A 432 -17.47 15.56 5.94
N PRO A 433 -18.29 15.01 6.88
CA PRO A 433 -17.84 14.67 8.22
C PRO A 433 -16.63 13.72 8.25
N LEU A 434 -16.44 12.93 7.19
CA LEU A 434 -15.30 12.01 7.07
C LEU A 434 -13.95 12.75 7.11
N ASN A 435 -13.91 13.99 6.62
CA ASN A 435 -12.68 14.78 6.53
C ASN A 435 -12.12 15.20 7.91
N GLU A 436 -12.95 15.17 8.95
CA GLU A 436 -12.61 15.64 10.31
C GLU A 436 -12.25 14.51 11.29
N ILE A 437 -12.29 13.25 10.86
CA ILE A 437 -12.12 12.11 11.77
C ILE A 437 -10.65 11.88 12.14
N THR A 438 -9.75 11.91 11.16
CA THR A 438 -8.32 11.61 11.34
C THR A 438 -7.45 12.87 11.36
N ASP A 439 -6.27 12.80 11.97
CA ASP A 439 -5.37 13.96 12.08
C ASP A 439 -4.87 14.49 10.73
N VAL A 440 -4.67 13.60 9.76
CA VAL A 440 -4.19 13.91 8.41
C VAL A 440 -5.16 13.39 7.37
N LEU A 441 -5.48 14.21 6.38
CA LEU A 441 -6.36 13.84 5.28
C LEU A 441 -5.60 13.70 3.97
N GLY A 442 -5.73 12.54 3.34
CA GLY A 442 -5.32 12.29 1.97
C GLY A 442 -6.52 12.31 1.02
N TYR A 443 -6.34 12.86 -0.18
CA TYR A 443 -7.24 12.62 -1.30
C TYR A 443 -6.52 11.88 -2.44
N ASN A 444 -7.20 10.90 -3.02
CA ASN A 444 -6.79 10.20 -4.23
C ASN A 444 -7.28 10.99 -5.46
N LEU A 445 -6.37 11.71 -6.12
CA LEU A 445 -6.67 12.71 -7.16
C LEU A 445 -5.97 12.38 -8.48
N TYR A 446 -6.78 12.15 -9.52
CA TYR A 446 -6.39 11.68 -10.86
C TYR A 446 -6.84 12.64 -11.96
N TYR A 447 -6.80 13.94 -11.66
CA TYR A 447 -7.16 15.03 -12.56
C TYR A 447 -6.30 15.00 -13.84
N GLY A 448 -6.94 14.91 -15.00
CA GLY A 448 -6.27 14.69 -16.29
C GLY A 448 -6.22 13.23 -16.73
N TRP A 449 -6.56 12.25 -15.88
CA TRP A 449 -6.58 10.84 -16.27
C TRP A 449 -7.97 10.21 -16.26
N TYR A 450 -8.66 10.29 -15.12
CA TYR A 450 -10.00 9.71 -14.94
C TYR A 450 -11.12 10.75 -14.99
N TYR A 451 -10.79 12.02 -14.80
CA TYR A 451 -11.71 13.14 -14.79
C TYR A 451 -10.94 14.46 -14.94
N GLY A 452 -11.65 15.52 -15.34
CA GLY A 452 -11.10 16.87 -15.47
C GLY A 452 -9.85 16.96 -16.37
N LYS A 453 -9.12 18.05 -16.22
CA LYS A 453 -7.79 18.30 -16.81
C LYS A 453 -6.74 18.28 -15.71
N MET A 454 -5.46 18.13 -16.08
CA MET A 454 -4.38 18.06 -15.08
C MET A 454 -4.25 19.34 -14.25
N GLU A 455 -4.56 20.50 -14.83
CA GLU A 455 -4.50 21.81 -14.19
C GLU A 455 -5.57 21.98 -13.08
N ASP A 456 -6.66 21.21 -13.14
CA ASP A 456 -7.76 21.28 -12.18
C ASP A 456 -7.35 20.78 -10.78
N LEU A 457 -6.21 20.08 -10.65
CA LEU A 457 -5.66 19.67 -9.35
C LEU A 457 -5.44 20.87 -8.42
N GLY A 458 -4.96 21.99 -8.96
CA GLY A 458 -4.69 23.19 -8.18
C GLY A 458 -5.98 23.78 -7.60
N GLU A 459 -6.99 23.94 -8.44
CA GLU A 459 -8.31 24.46 -8.04
C GLU A 459 -8.99 23.54 -7.01
N ARG A 460 -8.92 22.22 -7.19
CA ARG A 460 -9.47 21.24 -6.22
C ARG A 460 -8.87 21.42 -4.83
N LEU A 461 -7.56 21.59 -4.73
CA LEU A 461 -6.85 21.72 -3.46
C LEU A 461 -7.12 23.07 -2.79
N GLU A 462 -7.21 24.14 -3.56
CA GLU A 462 -7.57 25.48 -3.07
C GLU A 462 -8.98 25.49 -2.49
N LYS A 463 -9.97 24.95 -3.21
CA LYS A 463 -11.36 24.85 -2.72
C LYS A 463 -11.46 24.09 -1.40
N PHE A 464 -10.78 22.94 -1.29
CA PHE A 464 -10.75 22.20 -0.04
C PHE A 464 -10.16 23.02 1.10
N HIS A 465 -9.01 23.66 0.86
CA HIS A 465 -8.35 24.45 1.89
C HIS A 465 -9.17 25.67 2.32
N GLU A 466 -9.89 26.31 1.40
CA GLU A 466 -10.84 27.38 1.71
C GLU A 466 -12.00 26.90 2.59
N ALA A 467 -12.55 25.72 2.29
CA ALA A 467 -13.63 25.10 3.07
C ALA A 467 -13.16 24.61 4.44
N ARG A 468 -11.93 24.06 4.50
CA ARG A 468 -11.36 23.34 5.67
C ARG A 468 -9.91 23.80 5.97
N PRO A 469 -9.68 25.07 6.35
CA PRO A 469 -8.33 25.63 6.48
C PRO A 469 -7.48 25.02 7.60
N ASN A 470 -8.11 24.32 8.55
CA ASN A 470 -7.45 23.72 9.71
C ASN A 470 -7.21 22.21 9.56
N ILE A 471 -7.48 21.62 8.40
CA ILE A 471 -7.26 20.19 8.17
C ILE A 471 -5.95 20.01 7.38
N PRO A 472 -4.93 19.35 7.94
CA PRO A 472 -3.71 19.02 7.20
C PRO A 472 -4.02 18.09 6.03
N VAL A 473 -3.81 18.57 4.80
CA VAL A 473 -4.19 17.85 3.57
C VAL A 473 -2.97 17.46 2.73
N LEU A 474 -3.02 16.29 2.12
CA LEU A 474 -2.05 15.80 1.14
C LEU A 474 -2.73 15.07 -0.02
N VAL A 475 -1.99 14.84 -1.10
CA VAL A 475 -2.46 14.01 -2.22
C VAL A 475 -2.00 12.57 -1.99
N SER A 476 -2.89 11.68 -1.52
CA SER A 476 -2.53 10.31 -1.11
C SER A 476 -2.33 9.36 -2.28
N GLU A 477 -2.87 9.70 -3.45
CA GLU A 477 -2.59 9.04 -4.72
C GLU A 477 -2.74 10.04 -5.88
N TYR A 478 -1.79 9.98 -6.81
CA TYR A 478 -1.88 10.61 -8.12
C TYR A 478 -0.93 9.93 -9.11
N GLY A 479 -1.38 9.69 -10.34
CA GLY A 479 -0.56 9.05 -11.38
C GLY A 479 -1.39 8.56 -12.57
N VAL A 480 -0.72 8.16 -13.65
CA VAL A 480 -1.38 7.80 -14.92
C VAL A 480 -0.80 6.51 -15.51
N ASP A 481 -1.66 5.63 -16.03
CA ASP A 481 -1.17 4.37 -16.60
C ASP A 481 -0.35 4.66 -17.85
N THR A 482 0.82 4.03 -17.92
CA THR A 482 1.83 4.31 -18.92
C THR A 482 2.49 3.03 -19.37
N ASN A 483 2.42 2.76 -20.67
CA ASN A 483 3.09 1.62 -21.28
C ASN A 483 4.36 2.13 -21.99
N PRO A 484 5.58 1.70 -21.58
CA PRO A 484 6.84 2.16 -22.17
C PRO A 484 7.04 1.82 -23.66
N LYS A 485 6.08 1.12 -24.27
CA LYS A 485 6.04 0.84 -25.71
C LYS A 485 5.42 1.98 -26.52
N PHE A 486 4.64 2.86 -25.89
CA PHE A 486 3.86 3.88 -26.60
C PHE A 486 4.51 5.26 -26.49
N HIS A 487 4.54 5.97 -27.61
CA HIS A 487 5.17 7.28 -27.74
C HIS A 487 4.41 8.19 -28.69
N SER A 488 4.45 9.49 -28.42
CA SER A 488 3.79 10.51 -29.25
C SER A 488 4.54 11.85 -29.21
N TYR A 489 4.57 12.56 -30.34
CA TYR A 489 4.95 13.98 -30.38
C TYR A 489 3.91 14.88 -29.71
N ASN A 490 2.66 14.43 -29.71
CA ASN A 490 1.50 15.15 -29.19
C ASN A 490 0.79 14.25 -28.16
N PRO A 491 1.38 14.06 -26.97
CA PRO A 491 0.80 13.23 -25.94
C PRO A 491 -0.57 13.76 -25.49
N THR A 492 -1.51 12.86 -25.27
CA THR A 492 -2.91 13.14 -24.91
C THR A 492 -3.42 12.15 -23.87
N VAL A 493 -4.46 12.54 -23.14
CA VAL A 493 -5.10 11.66 -22.15
C VAL A 493 -5.50 10.32 -22.77
N LYS A 494 -5.15 9.22 -22.08
CA LYS A 494 -5.45 7.83 -22.47
C LYS A 494 -4.78 7.34 -23.77
N ASP A 495 -3.69 7.96 -24.19
CA ASP A 495 -2.77 7.36 -25.18
C ASP A 495 -1.70 6.44 -24.56
N TYR A 496 -1.58 6.47 -23.22
CA TYR A 496 -0.68 5.64 -22.40
C TYR A 496 0.81 5.84 -22.69
N THR A 497 1.17 6.98 -23.28
CA THR A 497 2.55 7.32 -23.66
C THR A 497 3.38 7.77 -22.46
N GLU A 498 4.69 7.53 -22.50
CA GLU A 498 5.60 8.05 -21.47
C GLU A 498 5.66 9.59 -21.48
N GLU A 499 5.51 10.21 -22.65
CA GLU A 499 5.48 11.66 -22.76
C GLU A 499 4.25 12.24 -22.04
N TYR A 500 3.09 11.57 -22.09
CA TYR A 500 1.92 12.00 -21.30
C TYR A 500 2.14 11.82 -19.79
N GLN A 501 2.78 10.72 -19.37
CA GLN A 501 3.17 10.52 -17.96
C GLN A 501 4.02 11.69 -17.46
N MET A 502 5.03 12.08 -18.23
CA MET A 502 5.92 13.18 -17.88
C MET A 502 5.15 14.51 -17.76
N LEU A 503 4.27 14.84 -18.72
CA LEU A 503 3.46 16.05 -18.67
C LEU A 503 2.55 16.11 -17.43
N PHE A 504 1.84 15.02 -17.15
CA PHE A 504 0.96 14.94 -15.98
C PHE A 504 1.74 15.17 -14.69
N HIS A 505 2.89 14.49 -14.55
CA HIS A 505 3.65 14.55 -13.31
C HIS A 505 4.43 15.87 -13.13
N ASP A 506 4.85 16.54 -14.20
CA ASP A 506 5.44 17.88 -14.13
C ASP A 506 4.42 18.88 -13.57
N ASN A 507 3.19 18.85 -14.09
CA ASN A 507 2.10 19.66 -13.58
C ASN A 507 1.77 19.36 -12.10
N ALA A 508 1.69 18.07 -11.74
CA ALA A 508 1.38 17.67 -10.36
C ALA A 508 2.48 18.09 -9.37
N LEU A 509 3.76 17.90 -9.72
CA LEU A 509 4.91 18.33 -8.91
C LEU A 509 4.88 19.83 -8.67
N LYS A 510 4.73 20.63 -9.74
CA LYS A 510 4.65 22.10 -9.63
C LYS A 510 3.49 22.51 -8.74
N THR A 511 2.30 21.96 -8.98
CA THR A 511 1.09 22.28 -8.20
C THR A 511 1.26 21.97 -6.71
N ILE A 512 1.78 20.79 -6.37
CA ILE A 512 1.98 20.38 -4.96
C ILE A 512 3.05 21.24 -4.29
N ASN A 513 4.14 21.56 -5.00
CA ASN A 513 5.24 22.36 -4.45
C ASN A 513 4.87 23.83 -4.25
N GLU A 514 4.10 24.41 -5.16
CA GLU A 514 3.65 25.81 -5.10
C GLU A 514 2.62 26.08 -3.99
N LYS A 515 2.00 25.03 -3.43
CA LYS A 515 0.96 25.12 -2.40
C LYS A 515 1.51 24.72 -1.02
N PRO A 516 1.85 25.68 -0.14
CA PRO A 516 2.49 25.38 1.16
C PRO A 516 1.57 24.62 2.12
N PHE A 517 0.25 24.81 2.03
CA PHE A 517 -0.74 24.13 2.87
C PHE A 517 -0.92 22.64 2.54
N VAL A 518 -0.39 22.19 1.40
CA VAL A 518 -0.39 20.76 1.01
C VAL A 518 0.85 20.12 1.60
N LEU A 519 0.72 19.11 2.46
CA LEU A 519 1.86 18.48 3.15
C LEU A 519 2.84 17.80 2.17
N GLY A 520 2.36 17.42 0.98
CA GLY A 520 3.10 16.74 -0.05
C GLY A 520 2.18 15.79 -0.82
N GLY A 521 2.74 14.74 -1.38
CA GLY A 521 1.96 13.72 -2.07
C GLY A 521 2.66 12.39 -2.19
N TYR A 522 1.86 11.35 -2.45
CA TYR A 522 2.32 10.01 -2.73
C TYR A 522 1.98 9.65 -4.17
N VAL A 523 3.02 9.49 -4.98
CA VAL A 523 2.87 9.00 -6.35
C VAL A 523 2.20 7.63 -6.32
N TRP A 524 1.11 7.48 -7.08
CA TRP A 524 0.49 6.18 -7.36
C TRP A 524 0.95 5.70 -8.74
N ASN A 525 1.95 4.83 -8.83
CA ASN A 525 2.70 4.16 -7.76
C ASN A 525 4.22 4.21 -8.07
N MET A 526 5.08 3.79 -7.16
CA MET A 526 6.52 3.65 -7.47
C MET A 526 6.75 2.58 -8.55
N PHE A 527 6.03 1.46 -8.45
CA PHE A 527 6.20 0.30 -9.30
C PHE A 527 4.87 -0.08 -9.98
N ASP A 528 4.93 -0.57 -11.22
CA ASP A 528 3.79 -1.29 -11.80
C ASP A 528 3.53 -2.53 -10.94
N PHE A 529 2.27 -2.94 -10.81
CA PHE A 529 1.87 -4.04 -9.92
C PHE A 529 0.71 -4.86 -10.49
N GLY A 530 0.52 -6.06 -9.96
CA GLY A 530 -0.51 -7.00 -10.39
C GLY A 530 -1.91 -6.60 -9.96
N SER A 531 -2.80 -6.51 -10.95
CA SER A 531 -4.24 -6.34 -10.77
C SER A 531 -4.93 -7.21 -11.82
N SER A 532 -5.30 -8.43 -11.44
CA SER A 532 -5.81 -9.47 -12.36
C SER A 532 -7.02 -9.03 -13.19
N ASN A 533 -7.78 -8.05 -12.70
CA ASN A 533 -9.00 -7.56 -13.32
C ASN A 533 -8.74 -6.46 -14.37
N ARG A 534 -7.51 -5.95 -14.48
CA ARG A 534 -7.16 -4.88 -15.43
C ARG A 534 -6.90 -5.42 -16.83
N ASN A 535 -7.38 -4.66 -17.81
CA ASN A 535 -7.15 -4.85 -19.24
C ASN A 535 -7.21 -3.48 -19.93
N GLU A 536 -6.18 -2.66 -19.71
CA GLU A 536 -6.07 -1.31 -20.26
C GLU A 536 -4.62 -1.01 -20.67
N GLY A 537 -4.39 -0.01 -21.51
CA GLY A 537 -3.02 0.42 -21.86
C GLY A 537 -2.17 -0.61 -22.61
N GLY A 538 -2.81 -1.59 -23.28
CA GLY A 538 -2.12 -2.60 -24.09
C GLY A 538 -1.51 -3.76 -23.30
N GLU A 539 -1.71 -3.84 -21.99
CA GLU A 539 -1.35 -4.97 -21.14
C GLU A 539 -2.55 -5.44 -20.30
N LYS A 540 -2.51 -6.70 -19.88
CA LYS A 540 -3.52 -7.30 -19.00
C LYS A 540 -2.91 -7.59 -17.63
N GLY A 541 -3.77 -7.67 -16.61
CA GLY A 541 -3.39 -8.14 -15.28
C GLY A 541 -2.51 -7.18 -14.49
N LYS A 542 -2.33 -5.94 -14.96
CA LYS A 542 -1.38 -4.97 -14.38
C LYS A 542 -1.97 -3.59 -14.28
N ASN A 543 -1.65 -2.89 -13.20
CA ASN A 543 -1.71 -1.43 -13.13
C ASN A 543 -0.34 -0.89 -13.57
N GLN A 544 -0.34 0.04 -14.54
CA GLN A 544 0.87 0.50 -15.21
C GLN A 544 1.23 1.95 -14.86
N LYS A 545 0.76 2.45 -13.71
CA LYS A 545 1.08 3.82 -13.27
C LYS A 545 2.48 3.98 -12.70
N GLY A 546 3.20 2.87 -12.49
CA GLY A 546 4.53 2.84 -11.90
C GLY A 546 5.53 3.75 -12.62
N PHE A 547 6.50 4.27 -11.88
CA PHE A 547 7.71 4.86 -12.47
C PHE A 547 8.74 3.82 -12.86
N VAL A 548 8.65 2.63 -12.29
CA VAL A 548 9.45 1.49 -12.65
C VAL A 548 8.54 0.32 -12.98
N THR A 549 8.89 -0.48 -14.00
CA THR A 549 8.12 -1.66 -14.37
C THR A 549 8.06 -2.70 -13.25
N ILE A 550 7.06 -3.60 -13.31
CA ILE A 550 6.76 -4.59 -12.26
C ILE A 550 7.96 -5.51 -11.94
N ASP A 551 8.85 -5.73 -12.91
CA ASP A 551 10.07 -6.52 -12.78
C ASP A 551 11.30 -5.70 -12.34
N ARG A 552 11.10 -4.42 -12.02
CA ARG A 552 12.09 -3.42 -11.59
C ARG A 552 13.20 -3.13 -12.60
N LYS A 553 13.02 -3.49 -13.89
CA LYS A 553 14.08 -3.33 -14.91
C LYS A 553 14.06 -2.00 -15.65
N ILE A 554 12.88 -1.47 -15.95
CA ILE A 554 12.74 -0.24 -16.74
C ILE A 554 12.31 0.90 -15.83
N LYS A 555 13.18 1.89 -15.67
CA LYS A 555 12.83 3.20 -15.13
C LYS A 555 12.24 4.04 -16.27
N LYS A 556 10.98 4.42 -16.13
CA LYS A 556 10.25 5.30 -17.07
C LYS A 556 10.77 6.73 -16.95
N ASP A 557 10.51 7.58 -17.93
CA ASP A 557 11.06 8.96 -17.92
C ASP A 557 10.55 9.79 -16.73
N ALA A 558 9.34 9.53 -16.23
CA ALA A 558 8.82 10.12 -15.01
C ALA A 558 9.70 9.83 -13.78
N PHE A 559 10.37 8.67 -13.69
CA PHE A 559 11.33 8.39 -12.61
C PHE A 559 12.40 9.49 -12.52
N TYR A 560 12.97 9.85 -13.67
CA TYR A 560 14.04 10.84 -13.75
C TYR A 560 13.53 12.26 -13.49
N LEU A 561 12.27 12.57 -13.86
CA LEU A 561 11.64 13.85 -13.53
C LEU A 561 11.62 14.09 -12.02
N TYR A 562 11.18 13.09 -11.26
CA TYR A 562 11.18 13.16 -9.81
C TYR A 562 12.60 13.18 -9.24
N LYS A 563 13.51 12.36 -9.77
CA LYS A 563 14.93 12.38 -9.38
C LYS A 563 15.55 13.77 -9.54
N ALA A 564 15.24 14.50 -10.61
CA ALA A 564 15.71 15.87 -10.81
C ALA A 564 15.15 16.87 -9.80
N ASN A 565 13.94 16.64 -9.28
CA ASN A 565 13.30 17.52 -8.31
C ASN A 565 13.63 17.16 -6.85
N TRP A 566 13.94 15.90 -6.55
CA TRP A 566 14.05 15.39 -5.18
C TRP A 566 15.46 14.96 -4.80
N SER A 567 16.25 14.46 -5.75
CA SER A 567 17.60 13.96 -5.47
C SER A 567 18.65 15.06 -5.63
N ASN A 568 19.59 15.09 -4.69
CA ASN A 568 20.77 15.95 -4.77
C ASN A 568 21.94 15.30 -5.55
N VAL A 569 21.77 14.06 -6.02
CA VAL A 569 22.81 13.36 -6.80
C VAL A 569 22.81 13.92 -8.23
N PRO A 570 23.90 14.55 -8.69
CA PRO A 570 23.93 15.14 -10.02
C PRO A 570 23.78 14.07 -11.11
N PHE A 571 22.96 14.34 -12.12
CA PHE A 571 22.79 13.43 -13.27
C PHE A 571 22.27 14.16 -14.52
N VAL A 572 22.37 13.48 -15.67
CA VAL A 572 21.74 13.86 -16.92
C VAL A 572 20.98 12.66 -17.46
N HIS A 573 19.76 12.86 -17.96
CA HIS A 573 18.96 11.84 -18.62
C HIS A 573 18.30 12.41 -19.88
N LEU A 574 18.54 11.80 -21.03
CA LEU A 574 17.83 12.07 -22.27
C LEU A 574 16.47 11.35 -22.24
N ALA A 575 15.37 12.10 -22.27
CA ALA A 575 14.02 11.54 -22.31
C ALA A 575 13.67 11.00 -23.72
N GLY A 576 12.73 10.07 -23.78
CA GLY A 576 12.24 9.47 -25.02
C GLY A 576 13.23 8.49 -25.66
N LYS A 577 14.10 7.84 -24.87
CA LYS A 577 15.06 6.83 -25.40
C LYS A 577 14.40 5.64 -26.07
N ARG A 578 13.16 5.34 -25.70
CA ARG A 578 12.33 4.27 -26.28
C ARG A 578 11.57 4.76 -27.52
N PHE A 579 11.44 6.07 -27.71
CA PHE A 579 10.93 6.70 -28.93
C PHE A 579 12.04 6.85 -29.99
N VAL A 580 12.58 5.70 -30.42
CA VAL A 580 13.73 5.59 -31.32
C VAL A 580 13.39 6.03 -32.74
N ASN A 581 12.29 5.52 -33.33
CA ASN A 581 11.94 5.80 -34.72
C ASN A 581 11.08 7.06 -34.82
N ARG A 582 11.69 8.17 -35.25
CA ARG A 582 11.08 9.49 -35.32
C ARG A 582 10.91 9.89 -36.78
N HIS A 583 9.71 10.33 -37.19
CA HIS A 583 9.43 10.60 -38.61
C HIS A 583 9.51 12.08 -38.99
N GLU A 584 9.42 12.97 -37.99
CA GLU A 584 9.59 14.41 -38.21
C GLU A 584 11.06 14.76 -38.42
N ALA A 585 11.35 15.70 -39.33
CA ALA A 585 12.73 16.13 -39.60
C ALA A 585 13.30 17.05 -38.51
N LEU A 586 12.41 17.76 -37.81
CA LEU A 586 12.71 18.61 -36.67
C LEU A 586 12.11 17.93 -35.44
N ASN A 587 12.91 17.76 -34.39
CA ASN A 587 12.51 17.04 -33.20
C ASN A 587 12.85 17.86 -31.97
N ASP A 588 11.94 17.90 -31.01
CA ASP A 588 12.26 18.40 -29.68
C ASP A 588 13.11 17.35 -28.95
N ILE A 589 14.25 17.78 -28.39
CA ILE A 589 15.13 16.94 -27.59
C ILE A 589 15.06 17.40 -26.15
N THR A 590 14.50 16.55 -25.30
CA THR A 590 14.29 16.81 -23.88
C THR A 590 15.34 16.12 -23.04
N VAL A 591 15.95 16.87 -22.13
CA VAL A 591 16.90 16.43 -21.12
C VAL A 591 16.27 16.69 -19.75
N ILE A 592 16.32 15.68 -18.88
CA ILE A 592 15.89 15.75 -17.48
C ILE A 592 17.14 15.74 -16.60
N SER A 593 17.30 16.75 -15.76
CA SER A 593 18.52 16.91 -14.94
C SER A 593 18.31 17.92 -13.81
N ASN A 594 18.99 17.69 -12.67
CA ASN A 594 19.16 18.67 -11.58
C ASN A 594 20.38 19.60 -11.76
N LEU A 595 21.05 19.56 -12.91
CA LEU A 595 22.12 20.48 -13.30
C LEU A 595 21.56 21.64 -14.12
N ASP A 596 22.06 22.85 -13.91
CA ASP A 596 21.50 24.06 -14.53
C ASP A 596 21.89 24.21 -16.02
N THR A 597 23.10 23.80 -16.37
CA THR A 597 23.68 23.96 -17.70
C THR A 597 23.76 22.62 -18.42
N ILE A 598 23.05 22.52 -19.55
CA ILE A 598 23.05 21.35 -20.43
C ILE A 598 23.53 21.75 -21.83
N LYS A 599 24.51 21.01 -22.36
CA LYS A 599 24.94 21.09 -23.77
C LYS A 599 24.46 19.87 -24.53
N LEU A 600 23.96 20.09 -25.74
CA LEU A 600 23.45 19.03 -26.61
C LEU A 600 24.29 18.91 -27.88
N PHE A 601 24.56 17.68 -28.27
CA PHE A 601 25.29 17.32 -29.46
C PHE A 601 24.52 16.30 -30.29
N VAL A 602 24.59 16.42 -31.61
CA VAL A 602 24.06 15.44 -32.57
C VAL A 602 25.20 15.01 -33.48
N ASN A 603 25.51 13.71 -33.51
CA ASN A 603 26.60 13.15 -34.30
C ASN A 603 27.94 13.88 -34.06
N GLU A 604 28.27 14.11 -32.78
CA GLU A 604 29.45 14.85 -32.29
C GLU A 604 29.44 16.38 -32.57
N GLU A 605 28.49 16.90 -33.35
CA GLU A 605 28.32 18.33 -33.60
C GLU A 605 27.55 19.00 -32.46
N PHE A 606 28.07 20.11 -31.94
CA PHE A 606 27.38 20.92 -30.92
C PHE A 606 26.18 21.65 -31.53
N ILE A 607 25.00 21.42 -30.96
CA ILE A 607 23.74 21.98 -31.47
C ILE A 607 23.22 23.14 -30.61
N GLY A 608 23.46 23.10 -29.29
CA GLY A 608 23.00 24.16 -28.42
C GLY A 608 23.29 23.93 -26.94
N GLU A 609 23.08 24.99 -26.16
CA GLU A 609 23.19 25.00 -24.71
C GLU A 609 21.90 25.55 -24.11
N ILE A 610 21.44 24.92 -23.04
CA ILE A 610 20.28 25.33 -22.25
C ILE A 610 20.77 25.65 -20.84
N ASN A 611 20.47 26.86 -20.37
CA ASN A 611 20.70 27.28 -18.99
C ASN A 611 19.35 27.50 -18.31
N SER A 612 18.96 26.61 -17.42
CA SER A 612 17.69 26.66 -16.70
C SER A 612 17.76 25.87 -15.39
N ASN A 613 17.11 26.37 -14.35
CA ASN A 613 16.95 25.66 -13.08
C ASN A 613 15.77 24.67 -13.10
N GLU A 614 14.96 24.66 -14.16
CA GLU A 614 13.86 23.70 -14.33
C GLU A 614 14.41 22.28 -14.55
N ALA A 615 13.75 21.28 -13.98
CA ALA A 615 14.14 19.87 -14.12
C ALA A 615 14.12 19.41 -15.60
N ILE A 616 13.12 19.85 -16.36
CA ILE A 616 12.94 19.54 -17.78
C ILE A 616 13.55 20.66 -18.63
N LYS A 617 14.43 20.29 -19.55
CA LYS A 617 15.15 21.20 -20.44
C LYS A 617 15.01 20.70 -21.87
N THR A 618 14.38 21.49 -22.74
CA THR A 618 14.10 21.07 -24.13
C THR A 618 14.77 22.00 -25.12
N LEU A 619 15.58 21.44 -26.02
CA LEU A 619 16.02 22.13 -27.23
C LEU A 619 15.03 21.81 -28.34
N LYS A 620 14.38 22.86 -28.86
CA LYS A 620 13.34 22.71 -29.87
C LYS A 620 13.89 22.59 -31.28
N ASP A 621 13.12 21.97 -32.15
CA ASP A 621 13.35 21.95 -33.60
C ASP A 621 14.76 21.43 -33.99
N VAL A 622 15.29 20.44 -33.27
CA VAL A 622 16.60 19.84 -33.59
C VAL A 622 16.47 19.03 -34.87
N LYS A 623 17.25 19.43 -35.87
CA LYS A 623 17.27 18.76 -37.17
C LYS A 623 18.04 17.44 -37.10
N LEU A 624 17.40 16.36 -37.53
CA LEU A 624 18.02 15.04 -37.63
C LEU A 624 18.29 14.68 -39.09
N ALA A 625 19.38 13.93 -39.33
CA ALA A 625 19.67 13.35 -40.64
C ALA A 625 18.87 12.05 -40.81
N LEU A 626 18.41 11.76 -42.03
CA LEU A 626 17.72 10.49 -42.33
C LEU A 626 18.62 9.30 -41.94
N GLY A 627 18.08 8.35 -41.19
CA GLY A 627 18.82 7.24 -40.59
C GLY A 627 19.21 7.51 -39.13
N GLU A 628 20.32 6.91 -38.70
CA GLU A 628 20.77 6.94 -37.31
C GLU A 628 21.36 8.31 -36.92
N ASN A 629 20.99 8.81 -35.74
CA ASN A 629 21.53 10.02 -35.12
C ASN A 629 21.90 9.71 -33.66
N ILE A 630 23.15 9.97 -33.30
CA ILE A 630 23.63 9.84 -31.92
C ILE A 630 23.42 11.17 -31.22
N ILE A 631 22.57 11.17 -30.20
CA ILE A 631 22.29 12.32 -29.35
C ILE A 631 23.11 12.17 -28.08
N ARG A 632 23.84 13.22 -27.72
CA ARG A 632 24.64 13.27 -26.50
C ARG A 632 24.32 14.54 -25.73
N ALA A 633 24.00 14.41 -24.45
CA ALA A 633 23.79 15.53 -23.55
C ALA A 633 24.91 15.54 -22.49
N GLU A 634 25.48 16.72 -22.25
CA GLU A 634 26.44 16.96 -21.18
C GLU A 634 25.84 17.97 -20.19
N GLY A 635 25.88 17.64 -18.90
CA GLY A 635 25.55 18.53 -17.81
C GLY A 635 26.77 18.81 -16.96
N TYR A 636 26.84 20.02 -16.42
CA TYR A 636 28.00 20.50 -15.67
C TYR A 636 27.56 20.85 -14.25
N ASP A 637 28.25 20.29 -13.26
CA ASP A 637 28.07 20.72 -11.87
C ASP A 637 28.91 21.97 -11.55
N LYS A 638 28.81 22.47 -10.31
CA LYS A 638 29.54 23.66 -9.86
C LYS A 638 31.06 23.46 -9.81
N ALA A 639 31.53 22.22 -9.82
CA ALA A 639 32.94 21.87 -9.85
C ALA A 639 33.44 21.57 -11.28
N GLU A 640 32.62 21.86 -12.30
CA GLU A 640 32.87 21.58 -13.71
C GLU A 640 33.04 20.07 -14.03
N ILE A 641 32.50 19.20 -13.17
CA ILE A 641 32.41 17.76 -13.47
C ILE A 641 31.33 17.57 -14.52
N ILE A 642 31.69 16.81 -15.57
CA ILE A 642 30.81 16.50 -16.69
C ILE A 642 30.03 15.22 -16.38
N TYR A 643 28.71 15.32 -16.47
CA TYR A 643 27.78 14.20 -16.45
C TYR A 643 27.20 14.06 -17.84
N GLU A 644 27.25 12.87 -18.42
CA GLU A 644 26.81 12.65 -19.78
C GLU A 644 25.76 11.56 -19.89
N ASP A 645 24.90 11.71 -20.89
CA ASP A 645 23.97 10.68 -21.30
C ASP A 645 23.86 10.63 -22.82
N HIS A 646 23.53 9.45 -23.34
CA HIS A 646 23.43 9.18 -24.76
C HIS A 646 22.12 8.49 -25.11
N MET A 647 21.59 8.80 -26.30
CA MET A 647 20.54 8.02 -26.94
C MET A 647 20.74 7.99 -28.46
N ILE A 648 20.09 7.01 -29.10
CA ILE A 648 20.05 6.90 -30.55
C ILE A 648 18.63 7.21 -31.01
N ILE A 649 18.51 8.12 -31.97
CA ILE A 649 17.25 8.39 -32.68
C ILE A 649 17.45 8.03 -34.16
N ASN A 650 16.53 7.24 -34.69
CA ASN A 650 16.45 6.95 -36.11
C ASN A 650 15.41 7.86 -36.76
N HIS A 651 15.87 8.82 -37.57
CA HIS A 651 14.97 9.59 -38.42
C HIS A 651 14.51 8.70 -39.57
N VAL A 652 13.22 8.38 -39.59
CA VAL A 652 12.56 7.53 -40.59
C VAL A 652 11.62 8.33 -41.47
N SER A 653 11.30 7.84 -42.67
CA SER A 653 10.39 8.55 -43.59
C SER A 653 8.90 8.29 -43.32
N GLU A 654 8.58 7.26 -42.53
CA GLU A 654 7.22 6.82 -42.26
C GLU A 654 6.97 6.72 -40.75
N VAL A 655 5.72 6.91 -40.33
CA VAL A 655 5.30 6.77 -38.93
C VAL A 655 5.45 5.33 -38.47
N ASP A 656 6.16 5.11 -37.37
CA ASP A 656 6.20 3.81 -36.71
C ASP A 656 4.91 3.58 -35.91
N LYS A 657 4.05 2.69 -36.42
CA LYS A 657 2.75 2.41 -35.83
C LYS A 657 2.85 1.60 -34.52
N SER A 658 4.01 1.01 -34.18
CA SER A 658 4.12 0.27 -32.92
C SER A 658 4.06 1.17 -31.68
N TYR A 659 4.32 2.47 -31.85
CA TYR A 659 4.25 3.46 -30.77
C TYR A 659 2.85 3.96 -30.48
N VAL A 660 1.88 3.67 -31.35
CA VAL A 660 0.51 4.17 -31.20
C VAL A 660 -0.31 3.10 -30.51
N TYR A 661 -0.87 3.42 -29.35
CA TYR A 661 -1.89 2.57 -28.73
C TYR A 661 -3.12 2.53 -29.63
N VAL A 662 -3.33 1.40 -30.31
CA VAL A 662 -4.56 1.13 -31.01
C VAL A 662 -5.57 0.64 -29.99
N LYS A 663 -6.53 1.50 -29.63
CA LYS A 663 -7.70 1.05 -28.87
C LYS A 663 -8.32 -0.11 -29.63
N VAL A 664 -8.32 -1.28 -29.03
CA VAL A 664 -9.18 -2.37 -29.49
C VAL A 664 -10.58 -1.80 -29.35
N GLU A 665 -11.24 -1.46 -30.46
CA GLU A 665 -12.66 -1.20 -30.44
C GLU A 665 -13.28 -2.39 -29.72
N ASP A 666 -13.97 -2.13 -28.60
CA ASP A 666 -14.95 -3.07 -28.09
C ASP A 666 -15.83 -3.41 -29.29
N LYS A 667 -15.63 -4.63 -29.84
CA LYS A 667 -16.47 -5.14 -30.90
C LYS A 667 -17.85 -5.34 -30.29
N GLY A 668 -18.63 -4.27 -30.34
CA GLY A 668 -20.04 -4.19 -30.00
C GLY A 668 -20.32 -4.31 -28.51
N LEU A 669 -20.47 -3.18 -27.83
CA LEU A 669 -21.62 -2.86 -26.95
C LEU A 669 -21.43 -1.55 -26.15
N VAL A 670 -21.01 -0.46 -26.79
CA VAL A 670 -21.42 0.87 -26.33
C VAL A 670 -22.03 1.60 -27.51
N THR A 671 -23.23 1.14 -27.89
CA THR A 671 -24.25 2.12 -28.27
C THR A 671 -24.34 3.06 -27.09
N ASN A 672 -24.33 4.38 -27.26
CA ASN A 672 -24.70 5.31 -26.20
C ASN A 672 -26.11 4.92 -25.76
N TRP A 673 -26.20 4.03 -24.77
CA TRP A 673 -27.39 3.22 -24.50
C TRP A 673 -28.53 4.13 -24.03
N PHE A 674 -28.16 5.32 -23.53
CA PHE A 674 -29.03 6.39 -23.12
C PHE A 674 -29.56 7.28 -24.27
N GLU A 675 -28.96 7.26 -25.47
CA GLU A 675 -29.51 7.96 -26.66
C GLU A 675 -30.87 7.40 -27.09
N LYS A 676 -31.25 6.22 -26.58
CA LYS A 676 -32.58 5.64 -26.77
C LYS A 676 -33.66 6.31 -25.90
N PHE A 677 -33.29 7.18 -24.96
CA PHE A 677 -34.21 7.88 -24.07
C PHE A 677 -34.25 9.37 -24.40
N ASP A 678 -35.46 9.95 -24.40
CA ASP A 678 -35.66 11.39 -24.58
C ASP A 678 -35.31 12.13 -23.28
N LEU A 679 -34.17 12.83 -23.29
CA LEU A 679 -33.66 13.62 -22.16
C LEU A 679 -33.92 15.13 -22.33
N THR A 680 -34.70 15.56 -23.33
CA THR A 680 -34.88 16.98 -23.66
C THR A 680 -35.83 17.75 -22.73
N ASN A 681 -36.63 17.04 -21.92
CA ASN A 681 -37.63 17.63 -21.00
C ASN A 681 -37.68 16.90 -19.64
N VAL A 682 -36.54 16.79 -18.95
CA VAL A 682 -36.45 16.13 -17.65
C VAL A 682 -36.78 17.12 -16.53
N GLN A 683 -37.88 16.88 -15.82
CA GLN A 683 -38.27 17.62 -14.60
C GLN A 683 -37.83 16.85 -13.35
N GLU A 684 -37.46 17.54 -12.29
CA GLU A 684 -37.20 16.94 -10.98
C GLU A 684 -38.42 16.14 -10.49
N VAL A 685 -38.17 14.92 -10.01
CA VAL A 685 -39.21 14.04 -9.47
C VAL A 685 -39.22 14.18 -7.96
N ASN A 686 -40.35 14.63 -7.39
CA ASN A 686 -40.58 14.54 -5.95
C ASN A 686 -40.79 13.08 -5.56
N LEU A 687 -39.86 12.53 -4.78
CA LEU A 687 -39.91 11.12 -4.36
C LEU A 687 -40.99 10.90 -3.29
N LYS A 688 -41.92 10.00 -3.57
CA LYS A 688 -42.91 9.48 -2.62
C LYS A 688 -42.21 8.59 -1.59
N GLU A 689 -42.53 8.83 -0.31
CA GLU A 689 -42.08 7.99 0.80
C GLU A 689 -42.66 6.57 0.68
N GLY A 690 -41.84 5.54 0.95
CA GLY A 690 -42.24 4.13 0.84
C GLY A 690 -42.24 3.55 -0.57
N TYR A 691 -41.68 4.26 -1.56
CA TYR A 691 -41.52 3.80 -2.94
C TYR A 691 -40.04 3.62 -3.31
N TYR A 692 -39.77 2.80 -4.33
CA TYR A 692 -38.41 2.66 -4.84
C TYR A 692 -37.90 3.96 -5.50
N SER A 693 -36.58 4.15 -5.52
CA SER A 693 -35.91 5.30 -6.12
C SER A 693 -34.47 4.97 -6.53
N THR A 694 -33.79 5.88 -7.22
CA THR A 694 -32.37 5.77 -7.57
C THR A 694 -31.45 5.78 -6.36
N PHE A 695 -31.97 6.10 -5.16
CA PHE A 695 -31.22 6.06 -3.91
C PHE A 695 -31.19 4.67 -3.26
N ASP A 696 -32.06 3.75 -3.69
CA ASP A 696 -32.08 2.38 -3.17
C ASP A 696 -30.92 1.56 -3.72
N THR A 697 -30.46 0.62 -2.91
CA THR A 697 -29.39 -0.29 -3.32
C THR A 697 -29.86 -1.16 -4.48
N ILE A 698 -28.92 -1.54 -5.35
CA ILE A 698 -29.26 -2.42 -6.48
C ILE A 698 -29.81 -3.76 -5.96
N LYS A 699 -29.35 -4.25 -4.81
CA LYS A 699 -29.90 -5.44 -4.15
C LYS A 699 -31.36 -5.25 -3.75
N GLU A 700 -31.73 -4.13 -3.13
CA GLU A 700 -33.14 -3.82 -2.81
C GLU A 700 -34.00 -3.76 -4.08
N LEU A 701 -33.48 -3.17 -5.18
CA LEU A 701 -34.19 -3.19 -6.46
C LEU A 701 -34.42 -4.64 -6.96
N TYR A 702 -33.49 -5.55 -6.70
CA TYR A 702 -33.58 -6.96 -7.11
C TYR A 702 -34.57 -7.78 -6.27
N GLU A 703 -34.99 -7.29 -5.10
CA GLU A 703 -36.01 -7.93 -4.26
C GLU A 703 -37.43 -7.77 -4.83
N ASN A 704 -37.63 -6.84 -5.78
CA ASN A 704 -38.89 -6.64 -6.49
C ASN A 704 -38.70 -6.77 -8.00
N GLU A 705 -39.40 -7.72 -8.64
CA GLU A 705 -39.25 -8.00 -10.08
C GLU A 705 -39.51 -6.77 -10.98
N ALA A 706 -40.40 -5.85 -10.60
CA ALA A 706 -40.64 -4.63 -11.39
C ALA A 706 -39.50 -3.61 -11.22
N ALA A 707 -38.96 -3.44 -10.01
CA ALA A 707 -37.83 -2.55 -9.76
C ALA A 707 -36.54 -3.09 -10.41
N LYS A 708 -36.32 -4.40 -10.33
CA LYS A 708 -35.26 -5.13 -11.04
C LYS A 708 -35.35 -4.96 -12.55
N ALA A 709 -36.55 -5.10 -13.12
CA ALA A 709 -36.75 -4.91 -14.56
C ALA A 709 -36.40 -3.48 -15.00
N ILE A 710 -36.71 -2.47 -14.18
CA ILE A 710 -36.29 -1.10 -14.43
C ILE A 710 -34.77 -1.00 -14.35
N PHE A 711 -34.11 -1.54 -13.33
CA PHE A 711 -32.64 -1.52 -13.29
C PHE A 711 -32.02 -2.16 -14.55
N LEU A 712 -32.46 -3.37 -14.93
CA LEU A 712 -31.94 -4.09 -16.10
C LEU A 712 -32.26 -3.36 -17.42
N LYS A 713 -33.37 -2.63 -17.50
CA LYS A 713 -33.71 -1.79 -18.66
C LYS A 713 -32.63 -0.75 -18.96
N TYR A 714 -32.06 -0.13 -17.92
CA TYR A 714 -31.02 0.90 -18.08
C TYR A 714 -29.60 0.29 -18.02
N PHE A 715 -29.36 -0.71 -17.17
CA PHE A 715 -28.02 -1.17 -16.80
C PHE A 715 -27.74 -2.66 -17.08
N SER A 716 -28.51 -3.32 -17.96
CA SER A 716 -28.26 -4.73 -18.36
C SER A 716 -26.83 -5.01 -18.79
N HIS A 717 -26.18 -4.08 -19.50
CA HIS A 717 -24.79 -4.19 -19.94
C HIS A 717 -23.77 -4.26 -18.78
N MET A 718 -24.16 -3.81 -17.58
CA MET A 718 -23.31 -3.82 -16.38
C MET A 718 -23.72 -4.88 -15.36
N ALA A 719 -24.98 -5.33 -15.41
CA ALA A 719 -25.59 -6.18 -14.41
C ALA A 719 -24.81 -7.49 -14.17
N ASP A 720 -24.23 -8.05 -15.23
CA ASP A 720 -23.48 -9.32 -15.16
C ASP A 720 -21.98 -9.15 -14.91
N SER A 721 -21.49 -7.91 -14.75
CA SER A 721 -20.07 -7.69 -14.47
C SER A 721 -19.73 -8.16 -13.04
N PRO A 722 -18.58 -8.84 -12.83
CA PRO A 722 -18.15 -9.27 -11.50
C PRO A 722 -18.18 -8.11 -10.50
N ARG A 723 -17.61 -6.95 -10.87
CA ARG A 723 -17.60 -5.72 -10.06
C ARG A 723 -19.00 -5.27 -9.64
N MET A 724 -20.00 -5.35 -10.52
CA MET A 724 -21.38 -4.97 -10.16
C MET A 724 -21.95 -5.93 -9.13
N GLN A 725 -21.75 -7.24 -9.28
CA GLN A 725 -22.19 -8.24 -8.31
C GLN A 725 -21.61 -7.98 -6.91
N GLU A 726 -20.36 -7.53 -6.82
CA GLU A 726 -19.72 -7.19 -5.54
C GLU A 726 -20.31 -5.92 -4.89
N MET A 727 -20.78 -4.97 -5.70
CA MET A 727 -21.28 -3.68 -5.23
C MET A 727 -22.79 -3.64 -5.00
N MET A 728 -23.56 -4.59 -5.55
CA MET A 728 -25.03 -4.54 -5.59
C MET A 728 -25.67 -4.31 -4.21
N GLY A 729 -25.12 -4.90 -3.16
CA GLY A 729 -25.62 -4.77 -1.78
C GLY A 729 -25.35 -3.42 -1.11
N VAL A 730 -24.50 -2.59 -1.69
CA VAL A 730 -23.98 -1.36 -1.07
C VAL A 730 -24.04 -0.12 -1.98
N THR A 731 -24.25 -0.28 -3.29
CA THR A 731 -24.33 0.83 -4.26
C THR A 731 -25.76 1.06 -4.74
N SER A 732 -26.05 2.28 -5.19
CA SER A 732 -27.31 2.69 -5.82
C SER A 732 -27.09 3.29 -7.21
N ILE A 733 -28.16 3.50 -7.98
CA ILE A 733 -28.09 4.11 -9.32
C ILE A 733 -27.56 5.56 -9.25
N ASP A 734 -28.00 6.32 -8.24
CA ASP A 734 -27.52 7.69 -8.00
C ASP A 734 -26.00 7.70 -7.81
N ARG A 735 -25.47 6.77 -7.01
CA ARG A 735 -24.04 6.69 -6.74
C ARG A 735 -23.24 6.20 -7.93
N MET A 736 -23.75 5.22 -8.65
CA MET A 736 -23.16 4.80 -9.93
C MET A 736 -23.01 6.01 -10.88
N SER A 737 -23.96 6.95 -10.87
CA SER A 737 -23.86 8.15 -11.72
C SER A 737 -22.75 9.13 -11.35
N LYS A 738 -22.22 9.04 -10.12
CA LYS A 738 -21.09 9.84 -9.65
C LYS A 738 -19.75 9.19 -10.00
N ILE A 739 -19.74 7.96 -10.51
CA ILE A 739 -18.54 7.27 -10.98
C ILE A 739 -18.31 7.65 -12.45
N SER A 740 -17.33 8.51 -12.72
CA SER A 740 -17.07 9.04 -14.06
C SER A 740 -16.87 7.94 -15.12
N GLN A 741 -16.25 6.82 -14.76
CA GLN A 741 -16.01 5.67 -15.64
C GLN A 741 -17.30 5.02 -16.17
N LEU A 742 -18.44 5.21 -15.50
CA LEU A 742 -19.71 4.61 -15.89
C LEU A 742 -20.49 5.45 -16.91
N ASN A 743 -20.08 6.71 -17.16
CA ASN A 743 -20.67 7.61 -18.13
C ASN A 743 -22.21 7.70 -18.05
N ILE A 744 -22.78 7.66 -16.84
CA ILE A 744 -24.23 7.76 -16.63
C ILE A 744 -24.60 9.25 -16.59
N PRO A 745 -25.39 9.77 -17.55
CA PRO A 745 -25.78 11.18 -17.56
C PRO A 745 -26.64 11.51 -16.34
N LYS A 746 -26.38 12.63 -15.66
CA LYS A 746 -27.18 13.04 -14.48
C LYS A 746 -28.66 13.22 -14.84
N GLU A 747 -28.95 13.61 -16.07
CA GLU A 747 -30.27 13.83 -16.63
C GLU A 747 -31.10 12.54 -16.72
N ILE A 748 -30.47 11.35 -16.64
CA ILE A 748 -31.20 10.08 -16.66
C ILE A 748 -31.80 9.73 -15.29
N LEU A 749 -31.24 10.28 -14.19
CA LEU A 749 -31.68 9.93 -12.84
C LEU A 749 -33.15 10.29 -12.57
N PRO A 750 -33.66 11.48 -12.94
CA PRO A 750 -35.08 11.78 -12.74
C PRO A 750 -35.98 10.92 -13.65
N VAL A 751 -35.51 10.47 -14.82
CA VAL A 751 -36.25 9.55 -15.69
C VAL A 751 -36.42 8.18 -15.01
N ILE A 752 -35.34 7.64 -14.47
CA ILE A 752 -35.35 6.37 -13.74
C ILE A 752 -36.21 6.50 -12.47
N ASN A 753 -36.08 7.61 -11.73
CA ASN A 753 -36.90 7.88 -10.56
C ASN A 753 -38.40 7.93 -10.88
N ARG A 754 -38.80 8.45 -12.05
CA ARG A 754 -40.21 8.46 -12.45
C ARG A 754 -40.77 7.04 -12.61
N GLU A 755 -39.95 6.08 -13.01
CA GLU A 755 -40.37 4.69 -13.16
C GLU A 755 -40.28 3.91 -11.84
N LEU A 756 -39.19 4.08 -11.08
CA LEU A 756 -39.00 3.41 -9.79
C LEU A 756 -40.01 3.89 -8.74
N ASN A 757 -40.29 5.20 -8.71
CA ASN A 757 -41.12 5.82 -7.68
C ASN A 757 -42.64 5.68 -7.92
N GLU A 758 -43.01 4.76 -8.80
CA GLU A 758 -44.38 4.19 -8.93
C GLU A 758 -44.49 2.80 -8.30
N ILE A 759 -43.37 2.20 -7.88
CA ILE A 759 -43.33 0.87 -7.26
C ILE A 759 -43.24 1.02 -5.74
N PRO A 760 -44.28 0.61 -4.97
CA PRO A 760 -44.22 0.64 -3.52
C PRO A 760 -43.24 -0.42 -3.00
N LYS A 761 -42.45 -0.06 -1.99
CA LYS A 761 -41.70 -1.02 -1.19
C LYS A 761 -42.72 -1.77 -0.34
N ASN A 762 -42.74 -3.09 -0.41
CA ASN A 762 -43.68 -3.88 0.38
C ASN A 762 -43.41 -3.60 1.86
N ASN A 763 -44.36 -2.97 2.55
CA ASN A 763 -44.35 -2.88 4.01
C ASN A 763 -44.32 -4.31 4.55
N ILE A 764 -43.21 -4.71 5.17
CA ILE A 764 -43.25 -5.81 6.14
C ILE A 764 -44.21 -5.33 7.21
N THR A 765 -45.43 -5.86 7.12
CA THR A 765 -46.49 -5.54 8.05
C THR A 765 -46.08 -6.16 9.37
N ILE A 766 -45.92 -5.32 10.39
CA ILE A 766 -45.86 -5.76 11.79
C ILE A 766 -47.09 -6.63 12.03
N ASN A 767 -46.87 -7.88 12.41
CA ASN A 767 -47.79 -8.69 13.22
C ASN A 767 -46.99 -9.71 14.02
#